data_AF-A0AAD7BYK6-F1
#
_entry.id   AF-A0AAD7BYK6-F1
#
_cell.length_a   1.000
_cell.length_b   1.000
_cell.length_c   1.000
_cell.angle_alpha   90.00
_cell.angle_beta   90.00
_cell.angle_gamma   90.00
#
_symmetry.space_group_name_H-M   'P 1'
#
loop_
_entity.id
_entity.type
_entity.pdbx_description
1 polymer ?
#
loop_
_entity_poly.entity_id
_entity_poly.type
_entity_poly.pdbx_seq_one_letter_code
_entity_poly.pdbx_strand_id
1 'polypeptide(L)'
;MVASKNKKAAKISYAERVLQSFSQIQREHKKHAIHLASLRTQVQKTANGRKDKLGPNWKSWVTRTVHRLEEDGILAPSPTESASYILTPNGKKRIASARLFLQLPGTESLSTEQEDLLWKQVTHPVAVPATKRLRHTDGSDDEEGDEYVPPKSSKRPRMSTISTYKTKAQLVEEITILERAREADRLRAESPLTVLDDDESEELARLKEILQHKEDEINDLRGQLADQSYDHDDPPYVDTTMVLSLTPHNAVIRTQSGSFIDQLSKQPTPAPTELDANSEYNDIAMDECVPVHFTNPLVTPDATPAKNKQTTFSLDRPSGTEQLEHKLSELALELSTKNARIDTLQTELTTYTARLLEKDGLIASHTSSISSLERVKAELADKVGRCLAERDELTTKLRDAEARGSGLDTKLVDMKKELETSARAGAEALKQISALDDALSARITEVQRVQDQLVQTQSELETSRLNAGILENSLNTVRGEADLRKAEGVQMADRIRGLEGQLLDRDARLIEASSAEQELQKAIGVARDDNGGLRDQLAASDAAKATLITDLARVEGEARDLIKDKDQQIQQLDEQVRQLEQTLVESVSAHNADMADKECMLASARSDVDRLTRELLTAQEELAAQAGRLEGDVSRLTTALENEQRRGERLETERAGAIALVEEVEGELLEVQAAKETDELTIQGLKEAVSQLRTAQMASLAKLEDKLESAHSSPVPKRRASRIATRSA
;
A
#
# COMPACT_ATOMS: atom_id res chain seq x y z
N MET A 1 -2.48 6.19 -13.07
CA MET A 1 -2.08 5.36 -11.90
C MET A 1 -0.63 5.64 -11.57
N VAL A 2 -0.36 6.49 -10.58
CA VAL A 2 1.02 6.80 -10.16
C VAL A 2 1.54 5.64 -9.33
N ALA A 3 2.55 4.93 -9.84
CA ALA A 3 3.23 3.88 -9.10
C ALA A 3 3.90 4.50 -7.86
N SER A 4 3.24 4.41 -6.71
CA SER A 4 3.81 4.80 -5.43
C SER A 4 5.05 3.93 -5.18
N LYS A 5 6.24 4.53 -5.29
CA LYS A 5 7.50 3.89 -4.90
C LYS A 5 7.40 3.55 -3.41
N ASN A 6 7.11 2.29 -3.09
CA ASN A 6 7.11 1.82 -1.71
C ASN A 6 8.47 2.13 -1.08
N LYS A 7 8.48 3.01 -0.06
CA LYS A 7 9.68 3.34 0.72
C LYS A 7 10.28 2.01 1.18
N LYS A 8 11.53 1.74 0.76
CA LYS A 8 12.24 0.51 1.14
C LYS A 8 12.29 0.46 2.66
N ALA A 9 11.59 -0.50 3.27
CA ALA A 9 11.60 -0.70 4.71
C ALA A 9 13.06 -0.84 5.19
N ALA A 10 13.43 -0.09 6.23
CA ALA A 10 14.78 -0.14 6.78
C ALA A 10 15.13 -1.56 7.21
N LYS A 11 16.32 -2.04 6.85
CA LYS A 11 16.77 -3.40 7.18
C LYS A 11 16.99 -3.52 8.69
N ILE A 12 16.17 -4.32 9.36
CA ILE A 12 16.24 -4.57 10.80
C ILE A 12 17.35 -5.59 11.10
N SER A 13 18.27 -5.23 11.99
CA SER A 13 19.38 -6.05 12.46
C SER A 13 18.91 -7.27 13.27
N TYR A 14 19.67 -8.36 13.27
CA TYR A 14 19.36 -9.50 14.15
C TYR A 14 19.38 -9.13 15.64
N ALA A 15 20.22 -8.17 16.05
CA ALA A 15 20.26 -7.68 17.43
C ALA A 15 18.95 -7.00 17.82
N GLU A 16 18.42 -6.17 16.93
CA GLU A 16 17.12 -5.50 17.10
C GLU A 16 15.99 -6.53 17.17
N ARG A 17 15.95 -7.49 16.23
CA ARG A 17 14.94 -8.57 16.21
C ARG A 17 14.95 -9.41 17.49
N VAL A 18 16.14 -9.72 17.99
CA VAL A 18 16.33 -10.53 19.21
C VAL A 18 15.83 -9.77 20.44
N LEU A 19 16.24 -8.51 20.63
CA LEU A 19 15.78 -7.70 21.77
C LEU A 19 14.28 -7.43 21.71
N GLN A 20 13.74 -7.19 20.53
CA GLN A 20 12.30 -7.04 20.34
C GLN A 20 11.54 -8.31 20.72
N SER A 21 11.95 -9.45 20.19
CA SER A 21 11.33 -10.75 20.49
C SER A 21 11.46 -11.10 21.97
N PHE A 22 12.60 -10.77 22.59
CA PHE A 22 12.82 -10.95 24.01
C PHE A 22 11.85 -10.11 24.85
N SER A 23 11.74 -8.81 24.56
CA SER A 23 10.81 -7.91 25.26
C SER A 23 9.34 -8.32 25.05
N GLN A 24 8.98 -8.80 23.86
CA GLN A 24 7.65 -9.32 23.57
C GLN A 24 7.31 -10.55 24.41
N ILE A 25 8.19 -11.56 24.45
CA ILE A 25 8.00 -12.75 25.29
C ILE A 25 7.91 -12.37 26.77
N GLN A 26 8.73 -11.43 27.26
CA GLN A 26 8.66 -10.97 28.65
C GLN A 26 7.31 -10.34 28.97
N ARG A 27 6.73 -9.54 28.07
CA ARG A 27 5.40 -8.96 28.23
C ARG A 27 4.30 -10.02 28.22
N GLU A 28 4.33 -10.92 27.23
CA GLU A 28 3.29 -11.94 27.03
C GLU A 28 3.27 -12.99 28.14
N HIS A 29 4.44 -13.48 28.55
CA HIS A 29 4.54 -14.59 29.50
C HIS A 29 4.85 -14.17 30.93
N LYS A 30 5.12 -12.89 31.20
CA LYS A 30 5.56 -12.37 32.50
C LYS A 30 6.78 -13.11 33.10
N LYS A 31 7.60 -13.75 32.25
CA LYS A 31 8.82 -14.48 32.65
C LYS A 31 10.04 -13.59 32.46
N HIS A 32 10.92 -13.57 33.46
CA HIS A 32 12.17 -12.81 33.37
C HIS A 32 13.26 -13.54 32.59
N ALA A 33 13.26 -14.88 32.65
CA ALA A 33 14.17 -15.76 31.93
C ALA A 33 13.50 -16.36 30.69
N ILE A 34 14.18 -16.32 29.54
CA ILE A 34 13.65 -16.80 28.26
C ILE A 34 14.63 -17.81 27.66
N HIS A 35 14.14 -19.01 27.40
CA HIS A 35 14.91 -20.06 26.74
C HIS A 35 15.25 -19.70 25.28
N LEU A 36 16.47 -20.01 24.83
CA LEU A 36 16.98 -19.67 23.50
C LEU A 36 16.11 -20.21 22.35
N ALA A 37 15.50 -21.39 22.52
CA ALA A 37 14.60 -21.97 21.51
C ALA A 37 13.31 -21.16 21.34
N SER A 38 12.73 -20.68 22.45
CA SER A 38 11.55 -19.82 22.44
C SER A 38 11.86 -18.49 21.77
N LEU A 39 13.04 -17.94 22.06
CA LEU A 39 13.51 -16.70 21.43
C LEU A 39 13.67 -16.83 19.92
N ARG A 40 14.26 -17.92 19.42
CA ARG A 40 14.35 -18.20 17.97
C ARG A 40 12.96 -18.33 17.33
N THR A 41 12.04 -19.05 17.98
CA THR A 41 10.68 -19.23 17.47
C THR A 41 9.95 -17.89 17.36
N GLN A 42 10.11 -17.02 18.36
CA GLN A 42 9.52 -15.69 18.33
C GLN A 42 10.16 -14.79 17.27
N VAL A 43 11.49 -14.80 17.10
CA VAL A 43 12.14 -14.05 16.01
C VAL A 43 11.59 -14.46 14.64
N GLN A 44 11.35 -15.75 14.43
CA GLN A 44 10.70 -16.25 13.21
C GLN A 44 9.26 -15.76 13.08
N LYS A 45 8.48 -15.83 14.16
CA LYS A 45 7.09 -15.36 14.18
C LYS A 45 6.98 -13.86 13.88
N THR A 46 7.80 -13.02 14.53
CA THR A 46 7.81 -11.57 14.33
C THR A 46 8.28 -11.21 12.92
N ALA A 47 9.30 -11.89 12.38
CA ALA A 47 9.74 -11.67 11.01
C ALA A 47 8.65 -12.04 9.98
N ASN A 48 7.98 -13.19 10.15
CA ASN A 48 6.87 -13.60 9.30
C ASN A 48 5.70 -12.61 9.37
N GLY A 49 5.35 -12.13 10.57
CA GLY A 49 4.29 -11.13 10.78
C GLY A 49 4.60 -9.80 10.08
N ARG A 50 5.88 -9.39 10.05
CA ARG A 50 6.36 -8.19 9.35
C ARG A 50 6.68 -8.41 7.87
N LYS A 51 6.45 -9.61 7.33
CA LYS A 51 6.84 -10.02 5.97
C LYS A 51 8.34 -9.79 5.67
N ASP A 52 9.17 -9.88 6.71
CA ASP A 52 10.61 -9.68 6.65
C ASP A 52 11.31 -11.03 6.37
N LYS A 53 12.14 -11.09 5.33
CA LYS A 53 12.81 -12.32 4.90
C LYS A 53 14.01 -12.61 5.81
N LEU A 54 13.92 -13.68 6.61
CA LEU A 54 15.06 -14.24 7.33
C LEU A 54 16.00 -14.98 6.35
N GLY A 55 17.31 -14.83 6.53
CA GLY A 55 18.28 -15.55 5.71
C GLY A 55 18.37 -17.05 6.07
N PRO A 56 18.96 -17.91 5.23
CA PRO A 56 18.98 -19.37 5.42
C PRO A 56 19.60 -19.80 6.76
N ASN A 57 20.55 -19.03 7.28
CA ASN A 57 21.28 -19.31 8.53
C ASN A 57 20.78 -18.50 9.74
N TRP A 58 19.55 -17.97 9.68
CA TRP A 58 19.02 -17.07 10.71
C TRP A 58 19.08 -17.63 12.14
N LYS A 59 18.87 -18.95 12.33
CA LYS A 59 18.93 -19.59 13.66
C LYS A 59 20.34 -19.47 14.28
N SER A 60 21.38 -19.60 13.47
CA SER A 60 22.78 -19.46 13.89
C SER A 60 23.11 -17.99 14.17
N TRP A 61 22.64 -17.08 13.32
CA TRP A 61 22.81 -15.64 13.54
C TRP A 61 22.10 -15.15 14.80
N VAL A 62 20.90 -15.64 15.10
CA VAL A 62 20.22 -15.35 16.37
C VAL A 62 21.07 -15.80 17.55
N THR A 63 21.66 -17.00 17.52
CA THR A 63 22.52 -17.48 18.62
C THR A 63 23.79 -16.68 18.78
N ARG A 64 24.49 -16.38 17.69
CA ARG A 64 25.66 -15.47 17.73
C ARG A 64 25.29 -14.10 18.26
N THR A 65 24.12 -13.60 17.89
CA THR A 65 23.62 -12.31 18.35
C THR A 65 23.30 -12.32 19.84
N VAL A 66 22.71 -13.39 20.37
CA VAL A 66 22.46 -13.54 21.81
C VAL A 66 23.77 -13.56 22.58
N HIS A 67 24.79 -14.30 22.11
CA HIS A 67 26.12 -14.28 22.73
C HIS A 67 26.79 -12.91 22.62
N ARG A 68 26.61 -12.19 21.50
CA ARG A 68 27.10 -10.82 21.38
C ARG A 68 26.42 -9.86 22.37
N LEU A 69 25.10 -9.97 22.54
CA LEU A 69 24.36 -9.19 23.53
C LEU A 69 24.72 -9.57 24.98
N GLU A 70 25.20 -10.80 25.18
CA GLU A 70 25.79 -11.26 26.44
C GLU A 70 27.16 -10.63 26.68
N GLU A 71 28.04 -10.61 25.68
CA GLU A 71 29.34 -9.91 25.71
C GLU A 71 29.18 -8.39 25.92
N ASP A 72 28.17 -7.78 25.29
CA ASP A 72 27.81 -6.36 25.47
C ASP A 72 27.22 -6.06 26.87
N GLY A 73 27.00 -7.11 27.66
CA GLY A 73 26.42 -7.03 29.00
C GLY A 73 24.95 -6.60 29.01
N ILE A 74 24.21 -6.80 27.91
CA ILE A 74 22.78 -6.50 27.82
C ILE A 74 21.96 -7.71 28.30
N LEU A 75 22.32 -8.91 27.84
CA LEU A 75 21.75 -10.18 28.29
C LEU A 75 22.76 -10.93 29.18
N ALA A 76 22.28 -11.84 30.02
CA ALA A 76 23.11 -12.79 30.74
C ALA A 76 22.41 -14.15 30.80
N PRO A 77 23.14 -15.27 30.84
CA PRO A 77 22.55 -16.58 31.08
C PRO A 77 21.88 -16.59 32.46
N SER A 78 20.69 -17.20 32.52
CA SER A 78 19.93 -17.36 33.75
C SER A 78 20.65 -18.34 34.68
N PRO A 79 20.79 -18.04 35.98
CA PRO A 79 21.43 -18.96 36.92
C PRO A 79 20.58 -20.20 37.21
N THR A 80 19.27 -20.12 36.99
CA THR A 80 18.28 -21.15 37.39
C THR A 80 18.00 -22.16 36.28
N GLU A 81 18.16 -21.76 35.02
CA GLU A 81 17.79 -22.57 33.85
C GLU A 81 18.89 -22.50 32.81
N SER A 82 19.46 -23.66 32.46
CA SER A 82 20.46 -23.74 31.38
C SER A 82 19.82 -23.32 30.05
N ALA A 83 20.57 -22.56 29.25
CA ALA A 83 20.14 -21.99 27.97
C ALA A 83 18.95 -21.01 28.01
N SER A 84 18.57 -20.52 29.19
CA SER A 84 17.69 -19.35 29.36
C SER A 84 18.52 -18.09 29.56
N TYR A 85 18.03 -16.95 29.05
CA TYR A 85 18.69 -15.65 29.16
C TYR A 85 17.80 -14.64 29.91
N ILE A 86 18.41 -13.77 30.70
CA ILE A 86 17.77 -12.69 31.46
C ILE A 86 18.36 -11.33 31.04
N LEU A 87 17.56 -10.27 31.14
CA LEU A 87 18.06 -8.89 30.99
C LEU A 87 18.92 -8.51 32.20
N THR A 88 20.18 -8.16 31.97
CA THR A 88 21.06 -7.67 33.04
C THR A 88 20.56 -6.32 33.55
N PRO A 89 20.95 -5.90 34.77
CA PRO A 89 20.69 -4.54 35.25
C PRO A 89 21.25 -3.47 34.29
N ASN A 90 22.38 -3.75 33.62
CA ASN A 90 22.96 -2.84 32.63
C ASN A 90 22.11 -2.76 31.36
N GLY A 91 21.63 -3.90 30.85
CA GLY A 91 20.68 -3.96 29.74
C GLY A 91 19.39 -3.19 30.03
N LYS A 92 18.82 -3.35 31.24
CA LYS A 92 17.66 -2.57 31.69
C LYS A 92 17.94 -1.07 31.71
N LYS A 93 19.10 -0.65 32.23
CA LYS A 93 19.53 0.77 32.22
C LYS A 93 19.70 1.31 30.81
N ARG A 94 20.28 0.54 29.88
CA ARG A 94 20.41 0.92 28.47
C ARG A 94 19.06 1.11 27.81
N ILE A 95 18.12 0.20 28.04
CA ILE A 95 16.75 0.31 27.52
C ILE A 95 16.05 1.54 28.12
N ALA A 96 16.14 1.76 29.44
CA ALA A 96 15.56 2.93 30.09
C ALA A 96 16.18 4.25 29.57
N SER A 97 17.51 4.28 29.39
CA SER A 97 18.21 5.43 28.81
C SER A 97 17.80 5.69 27.37
N ALA A 98 17.62 4.63 26.56
CA ALA A 98 17.17 4.76 25.18
C ALA A 98 15.71 5.25 25.11
N ARG A 99 14.84 4.78 26.02
CA ARG A 99 13.48 5.29 26.17
C ARG A 99 13.46 6.78 26.54
N LEU A 100 14.29 7.18 27.49
CA LEU A 100 14.42 8.58 27.91
C LEU A 100 14.94 9.45 26.76
N PHE A 101 15.94 8.97 26.01
CA PHE A 101 16.49 9.66 24.85
C PHE A 101 15.45 9.87 23.73
N LEU A 102 14.58 8.89 23.51
CA LEU A 102 13.49 8.95 22.53
C LEU A 102 12.20 9.58 23.09
N GLN A 103 12.22 10.07 24.33
CA GLN A 103 11.05 10.63 25.04
C GLN A 103 9.82 9.69 25.04
N LEU A 104 10.05 8.38 25.10
CA LEU A 104 8.98 7.38 25.04
C LEU A 104 8.30 7.21 26.42
N PRO A 105 6.96 7.20 26.49
CA PRO A 105 6.23 7.00 27.75
C PRO A 105 6.53 5.63 28.36
N GLY A 106 6.71 5.58 29.69
CA GLY A 106 7.28 4.42 30.38
C GLY A 106 6.39 3.17 30.42
N THR A 107 5.09 3.30 30.20
CA THR A 107 4.08 2.28 30.52
C THR A 107 3.15 1.89 29.38
N GLU A 108 3.18 2.59 28.24
CA GLU A 108 2.25 2.36 27.14
C GLU A 108 2.83 1.42 26.08
N SER A 109 1.94 0.73 25.36
CA SER A 109 2.29 -0.08 24.19
C SER A 109 2.86 0.82 23.10
N LEU A 110 4.19 0.81 22.96
CA LEU A 110 4.91 1.55 21.94
C LEU A 110 4.44 1.16 20.53
N SER A 111 4.34 2.14 19.63
CA SER A 111 4.12 1.87 18.21
C SER A 111 5.25 1.01 17.65
N THR A 112 4.95 0.16 16.67
CA THR A 112 5.91 -0.70 15.96
C THR A 112 7.16 0.07 15.52
N GLU A 113 6.99 1.30 15.02
CA GLU A 113 8.10 2.17 14.57
C GLU A 113 8.93 2.73 15.75
N GLN A 114 8.27 3.05 16.86
CA GLN A 114 8.94 3.52 18.08
C GLN A 114 9.72 2.38 18.75
N GLU A 115 9.20 1.15 18.73
CA GLU A 115 9.94 -0.04 19.17
C GLU A 115 11.20 -0.25 18.32
N ASP A 116 11.09 -0.12 16.99
CA ASP A 116 12.24 -0.29 16.10
C ASP A 116 13.34 0.76 16.34
N LEU A 117 12.96 2.03 16.54
CA LEU A 117 13.90 3.09 16.93
C LEU A 117 14.53 2.84 18.30
N LEU A 118 13.75 2.35 19.28
CA LEU A 118 14.24 2.01 20.60
C LEU A 118 15.31 0.92 20.53
N TRP A 119 15.04 -0.17 19.83
CA TRP A 119 15.99 -1.29 19.75
C TRP A 119 17.24 -0.92 18.97
N LYS A 120 17.10 -0.11 17.93
CA LYS A 120 18.23 0.46 17.19
C LYS A 120 19.16 1.26 18.09
N GLN A 121 18.62 2.11 18.96
CA GLN A 121 19.38 2.91 19.92
C GLN A 121 20.06 2.05 21.00
N VAL A 122 19.43 0.94 21.41
CA VAL A 122 19.99 0.02 22.42
C VAL A 122 21.17 -0.78 21.86
N THR A 123 21.09 -1.23 20.59
CA THR A 123 22.14 -2.04 19.96
C THR A 123 23.28 -1.20 19.39
N HIS A 124 22.99 0.02 18.96
CA HIS A 124 23.97 0.98 18.48
C HIS A 124 23.91 2.20 19.38
N PRO A 125 24.58 2.17 20.56
CA PRO A 125 24.70 3.38 21.36
C PRO A 125 25.45 4.40 20.51
N VAL A 126 24.70 5.35 19.94
CA VAL A 126 25.30 6.52 19.30
C VAL A 126 26.19 7.12 20.37
N ALA A 127 27.48 7.26 20.08
CA ALA A 127 28.43 7.86 21.00
C ALA A 127 27.97 9.29 21.26
N VAL A 128 27.16 9.49 22.30
CA VAL A 128 26.60 10.79 22.64
C VAL A 128 27.80 11.65 23.06
N PRO A 129 28.06 12.79 22.40
CA PRO A 129 29.07 13.74 22.85
C PRO A 129 28.73 14.12 24.28
N ALA A 130 29.67 13.95 25.21
CA ALA A 130 29.46 14.10 26.65
C ALA A 130 28.79 15.45 26.98
N THR A 131 27.47 15.43 27.13
CA THR A 131 26.67 16.58 27.55
C THR A 131 26.88 16.76 29.04
N LYS A 132 27.68 17.78 29.38
CA LYS A 132 27.91 18.24 30.75
C LYS A 132 26.56 18.54 31.41
N ARG A 133 26.23 17.75 32.44
CA ARG A 133 25.04 17.90 33.28
C ARG A 133 24.92 19.33 33.81
N LEU A 134 23.85 20.02 33.44
CA LEU A 134 23.41 21.26 34.07
C LEU A 134 22.94 20.91 35.50
N ARG A 135 23.59 21.50 36.51
CA ARG A 135 23.17 21.39 37.91
C ARG A 135 21.82 22.08 38.08
N HIS A 136 20.81 21.31 38.45
CA HIS A 136 19.53 21.81 38.93
C HIS A 136 19.74 22.37 40.34
N THR A 137 19.53 23.67 40.51
CA THR A 137 19.44 24.34 41.81
C THR A 137 18.11 23.98 42.44
N ASP A 138 18.20 23.36 43.60
CA ASP A 138 17.11 23.01 44.50
C ASP A 138 16.73 24.26 45.30
N GLY A 139 15.45 24.59 45.29
CA GLY A 139 14.86 25.67 46.07
C GLY A 139 14.05 25.07 47.20
N SER A 140 14.38 25.45 48.43
CA SER A 140 13.55 25.20 49.61
C SER A 140 13.37 26.51 50.37
N ASP A 141 12.10 26.84 50.59
CA ASP A 141 11.56 27.80 51.56
C ASP A 141 12.24 27.73 52.94
N ASP A 142 12.40 28.90 53.59
CA ASP A 142 11.60 29.26 54.77
C ASP A 142 12.07 30.58 55.42
N GLU A 143 11.08 31.46 55.64
CA GLU A 143 10.83 32.39 56.76
C GLU A 143 11.84 33.48 57.24
N GLU A 144 11.26 34.70 57.33
CA GLU A 144 11.36 35.76 58.36
C GLU A 144 12.69 36.08 59.08
N GLY A 145 12.96 37.39 59.20
CA GLY A 145 13.60 37.94 60.40
C GLY A 145 14.76 38.93 60.17
N ASP A 146 14.42 40.20 60.28
CA ASP A 146 15.15 41.30 60.92
C ASP A 146 16.70 41.31 61.09
N GLU A 147 17.23 42.49 60.77
CA GLU A 147 18.12 43.29 61.63
C GLU A 147 19.64 42.99 61.73
N TYR A 148 20.41 44.05 61.41
CA TYR A 148 21.76 44.42 61.85
C TYR A 148 23.06 43.76 61.30
N VAL A 149 24.05 44.65 61.20
CA VAL A 149 25.40 44.64 60.59
C VAL A 149 26.46 44.49 61.73
N PRO A 150 27.80 44.35 61.53
CA PRO A 150 28.72 43.35 60.92
C PRO A 150 29.73 42.81 62.00
N PRO A 151 31.09 42.61 61.86
CA PRO A 151 32.05 42.29 60.77
C PRO A 151 33.12 41.18 61.12
N LYS A 152 34.14 41.01 60.23
CA LYS A 152 35.51 40.40 60.40
C LYS A 152 35.62 38.88 60.11
N SER A 153 36.66 38.30 59.48
CA SER A 153 37.97 38.72 58.96
C SER A 153 38.68 37.57 58.20
N SER A 154 39.67 37.88 57.33
CA SER A 154 40.92 37.12 57.08
C SER A 154 40.83 35.72 56.42
N LYS A 155 41.56 35.26 55.38
CA LYS A 155 42.85 35.60 54.74
C LYS A 155 42.99 34.80 53.41
N ARG A 156 43.30 35.51 52.30
CA ARG A 156 44.27 35.22 51.18
C ARG A 156 44.31 33.82 50.47
N PRO A 157 45.15 33.60 49.42
CA PRO A 157 44.78 33.80 48.02
C PRO A 157 45.14 32.61 47.10
N ARG A 158 44.56 32.51 45.90
CA ARG A 158 45.20 31.78 44.79
C ARG A 158 44.83 32.39 43.44
N MET A 159 45.87 32.87 42.75
CA MET A 159 45.93 33.23 41.34
C MET A 159 45.41 32.07 40.47
N SER A 160 44.97 32.19 39.22
CA SER A 160 45.17 33.14 38.11
C SER A 160 44.26 32.63 36.99
N THR A 161 43.63 33.50 36.20
CA THR A 161 43.70 33.47 34.71
C THR A 161 42.79 34.55 34.12
N ILE A 162 43.43 35.65 33.71
CA ILE A 162 43.28 36.31 32.41
C ILE A 162 41.89 36.14 31.76
N SER A 163 41.03 37.15 31.92
CA SER A 163 39.93 37.41 30.98
C SER A 163 40.08 38.84 30.49
N THR A 164 40.23 38.95 29.18
CA THR A 164 40.44 40.12 28.35
C THR A 164 39.47 41.26 28.67
N TYR A 165 39.99 42.32 29.31
CA TYR A 165 39.37 43.64 29.24
C TYR A 165 39.55 44.14 27.81
N LYS A 166 38.51 44.03 26.98
CA LYS A 166 38.45 44.75 25.72
C LYS A 166 38.44 46.25 26.03
N THR A 167 39.35 47.00 25.41
CA THR A 167 39.43 48.44 25.60
C THR A 167 38.14 49.09 25.11
N LYS A 168 37.79 50.27 25.66
CA LYS A 168 36.56 50.99 25.29
C LYS A 168 36.39 51.13 23.76
N ALA A 169 37.49 51.26 23.01
CA ALA A 169 37.48 51.26 21.55
C ALA A 169 37.01 49.93 20.94
N GLN A 170 37.47 48.80 21.47
CA GLN A 170 37.02 47.47 21.05
C GLN A 170 35.56 47.19 21.45
N LEU A 171 35.11 47.70 22.59
CA LEU A 171 33.69 47.63 22.95
C LEU A 171 32.81 48.50 22.04
N VAL A 172 33.30 49.66 21.61
CA VAL A 172 32.58 50.51 20.64
C VAL A 172 32.58 49.90 19.24
N GLU A 173 33.67 49.24 18.83
CA GLU A 173 33.72 48.49 17.58
C GLU A 173 32.79 47.26 17.62
N GLU A 174 32.73 46.56 18.75
CA GLU A 174 31.81 45.43 18.93
C GLU A 174 30.34 45.89 19.04
N ILE A 175 30.07 47.04 19.65
CA ILE A 175 28.73 47.66 19.64
C ILE A 175 28.34 48.09 18.22
N THR A 176 29.25 48.68 17.44
CA THR A 176 28.95 49.06 16.05
C THR A 176 28.84 47.86 15.12
N ILE A 177 29.55 46.76 15.37
CA ILE A 177 29.35 45.47 14.67
C ILE A 177 28.00 44.86 15.06
N LEU A 178 27.60 44.93 16.33
CA LEU A 178 26.30 44.44 16.82
C LEU A 178 25.13 45.31 16.35
N GLU A 179 25.32 46.63 16.23
CA GLU A 179 24.34 47.55 15.65
C GLU A 179 24.22 47.31 14.14
N ARG A 180 25.33 47.13 13.42
CA ARG A 180 25.30 46.76 11.99
C ARG A 180 24.68 45.37 11.76
N ALA A 181 24.85 44.42 12.69
CA ALA A 181 24.18 43.12 12.65
C ALA A 181 22.67 43.23 12.95
N ARG A 182 22.26 44.09 13.89
CA ARG A 182 20.84 44.37 14.17
C ARG A 182 20.17 45.16 13.05
N GLU A 183 20.90 46.01 12.37
CA GLU A 183 20.42 46.77 11.22
C GLU A 183 20.30 45.88 9.97
N ALA A 184 21.20 44.91 9.81
CA ALA A 184 21.07 43.83 8.83
C ALA A 184 19.88 42.90 9.12
N ASP A 185 19.59 42.60 10.39
CA ASP A 185 18.38 41.83 10.77
C ASP A 185 17.09 42.66 10.67
N ARG A 186 17.14 43.98 10.88
CA ARG A 186 15.99 44.87 10.66
C ARG A 186 15.65 45.05 9.18
N LEU A 187 16.65 45.09 8.30
CA LEU A 187 16.47 45.06 6.85
C LEU A 187 16.08 43.67 6.31
N ARG A 188 16.10 42.62 7.16
CA ARG A 188 15.63 41.26 6.83
C ARG A 188 14.20 40.99 7.31
N ALA A 189 13.58 41.90 8.05
CA ALA A 189 12.23 41.75 8.60
C ALA A 189 11.14 42.46 7.77
N GLU A 190 11.52 43.17 6.70
CA GLU A 190 10.58 43.62 5.67
C GLU A 190 10.67 42.70 4.45
N SER A 191 9.70 41.78 4.36
CA SER A 191 9.29 41.03 3.16
C SER A 191 10.23 39.93 2.61
N PRO A 192 10.07 38.66 3.04
CA PRO A 192 10.74 37.51 2.45
C PRO A 192 9.95 36.95 1.24
N LEU A 193 9.66 37.79 0.23
CA LEU A 193 8.86 37.35 -0.93
C LEU A 193 9.35 37.77 -2.32
N THR A 194 10.58 38.29 -2.47
CA THR A 194 11.05 38.73 -3.81
C THR A 194 12.48 38.34 -4.17
N VAL A 195 13.03 37.28 -3.56
CA VAL A 195 14.29 36.66 -4.01
C VAL A 195 14.16 35.15 -3.84
N LEU A 196 13.29 34.56 -4.65
CA LEU A 196 13.43 33.16 -5.04
C LEU A 196 13.97 33.19 -6.47
N ASP A 197 15.10 32.51 -6.59
CA ASP A 197 16.02 32.51 -7.70
C ASP A 197 15.33 32.11 -9.01
N ASP A 198 15.87 32.60 -10.13
CA ASP A 198 15.49 32.22 -11.49
C ASP A 198 15.46 30.69 -11.71
N ASP A 199 16.16 29.92 -10.86
CA ASP A 199 16.16 28.46 -10.83
C ASP A 199 14.80 27.83 -10.43
N GLU A 200 13.99 28.47 -9.57
CA GLU A 200 12.65 27.97 -9.22
C GLU A 200 11.63 28.22 -10.35
N SER A 201 11.86 29.23 -11.19
CA SER A 201 11.03 29.50 -12.36
C SER A 201 11.23 28.42 -13.44
N GLU A 202 12.47 27.99 -13.65
CA GLU A 202 12.79 26.86 -14.53
C GLU A 202 12.28 25.52 -13.97
N GLU A 203 12.37 25.33 -12.65
CA GLU A 203 11.86 24.12 -12.01
C GLU A 203 10.33 24.07 -12.01
N LEU A 204 9.65 25.20 -11.84
CA LEU A 204 8.20 25.33 -12.03
C LEU A 204 7.78 25.14 -13.50
N ALA A 205 8.56 25.64 -14.46
CA ALA A 205 8.32 25.39 -15.88
C ALA A 205 8.45 23.90 -16.22
N ARG A 206 9.50 23.22 -15.71
CA ARG A 206 9.65 21.77 -15.83
C ARG A 206 8.53 20.99 -15.16
N LEU A 207 8.12 21.37 -13.95
CA LEU A 207 7.02 20.72 -13.24
C LEU A 207 5.69 20.92 -13.97
N LYS A 208 5.48 22.09 -14.57
CA LYS A 208 4.29 22.39 -15.37
C LYS A 208 4.28 21.60 -16.68
N GLU A 209 5.42 21.43 -17.35
CA GLU A 209 5.56 20.57 -18.53
C GLU A 209 5.33 19.08 -18.21
N ILE A 210 5.85 18.60 -17.07
CA ILE A 210 5.60 17.22 -16.60
C ILE A 210 4.12 17.02 -16.27
N LEU A 211 3.45 17.99 -15.65
CA LEU A 211 2.02 17.92 -15.38
C LEU A 211 1.20 17.95 -16.67
N GLN A 212 1.57 18.79 -17.63
CA GLN A 212 0.90 18.87 -18.92
C GLN A 212 1.03 17.55 -19.71
N HIS A 213 2.23 16.97 -19.78
CA HIS A 213 2.44 15.65 -20.38
C HIS A 213 1.65 14.55 -19.65
N LYS A 214 1.50 14.64 -18.33
CA LYS A 214 0.68 13.70 -17.54
C LYS A 214 -0.82 13.87 -17.82
N GLU A 215 -1.28 15.10 -18.01
CA GLU A 215 -2.67 15.41 -18.37
C GLU A 215 -3.01 14.90 -19.77
N ASP A 216 -2.09 15.06 -20.73
CA ASP A 216 -2.22 14.54 -22.09
C ASP A 216 -2.23 13.00 -22.10
N GLU A 217 -1.36 12.34 -21.32
CA GLU A 217 -1.36 10.88 -21.12
C GLU A 217 -2.69 10.39 -20.52
N ILE A 218 -3.28 11.14 -19.58
CA ILE A 218 -4.59 10.82 -19.00
C ILE A 218 -5.72 11.01 -20.02
N ASN A 219 -5.65 12.05 -20.84
CA ASN A 219 -6.65 12.28 -21.89
C ASN A 219 -6.57 11.24 -23.00
N ASP A 220 -5.38 10.79 -23.38
CA ASP A 220 -5.18 9.68 -24.31
C ASP A 220 -5.74 8.37 -23.74
N LEU A 221 -5.48 8.07 -22.46
CA LEU A 221 -6.04 6.90 -21.80
C LEU A 221 -7.57 6.98 -21.68
N ARG A 222 -8.13 8.19 -21.47
CA ARG A 222 -9.59 8.41 -21.48
C ARG A 222 -10.17 8.25 -22.88
N GLY A 223 -9.46 8.68 -23.93
CA GLY A 223 -9.84 8.45 -25.32
C GLY A 223 -9.86 6.97 -25.67
N GLN A 224 -8.81 6.22 -25.29
CA GLN A 224 -8.74 4.77 -25.49
C GLN A 224 -9.84 4.01 -24.73
N LEU A 225 -10.21 4.48 -23.52
CA LEU A 225 -11.32 3.90 -22.76
C LEU A 225 -12.69 4.20 -23.39
N ALA A 226 -12.85 5.40 -23.97
CA ALA A 226 -14.07 5.77 -24.68
C ALA A 226 -14.23 4.98 -25.99
N ASP A 227 -13.15 4.77 -26.73
CA ASP A 227 -13.14 3.96 -27.96
C ASP A 227 -13.33 2.46 -27.67
N GLN A 228 -12.91 1.96 -26.50
CA GLN A 228 -13.22 0.58 -26.08
C GLN A 228 -14.68 0.35 -25.63
N SER A 229 -15.50 1.41 -25.52
CA SER A 229 -16.88 1.30 -25.02
C SER A 229 -17.96 1.18 -26.11
N TYR A 230 -17.59 1.08 -27.39
CA TYR A 230 -18.54 1.08 -28.51
C TYR A 230 -18.78 -0.26 -29.23
N ASP A 231 -18.37 -1.40 -28.68
CA ASP A 231 -18.62 -2.74 -29.27
C ASP A 231 -19.22 -3.75 -28.27
N HIS A 232 -20.32 -3.37 -27.61
CA HIS A 232 -21.19 -4.37 -26.99
C HIS A 232 -22.66 -4.14 -27.34
N ASP A 233 -23.07 -4.86 -28.38
CA ASP A 233 -24.44 -5.03 -28.86
C ASP A 233 -25.44 -5.28 -27.72
N ASP A 234 -26.51 -4.50 -27.75
CA ASP A 234 -27.79 -4.76 -27.07
C ASP A 234 -28.35 -6.17 -27.41
N PRO A 235 -29.10 -6.76 -26.48
CA PRO A 235 -30.38 -7.34 -26.87
C PRO A 235 -31.55 -6.74 -26.06
N PRO A 236 -32.79 -6.81 -26.61
CA PRO A 236 -33.75 -5.74 -26.46
C PRO A 236 -34.64 -5.85 -25.21
N TYR A 237 -34.95 -4.65 -24.75
CA TYR A 237 -36.08 -4.20 -23.95
C TYR A 237 -37.41 -4.94 -24.23
N VAL A 238 -38.02 -5.51 -23.19
CA VAL A 238 -39.47 -5.51 -23.03
C VAL A 238 -39.85 -5.22 -21.57
N ASP A 239 -40.35 -4.00 -21.41
CA ASP A 239 -41.33 -3.49 -20.46
C ASP A 239 -42.26 -4.55 -19.83
N THR A 240 -42.51 -4.48 -18.51
CA THR A 240 -43.85 -4.64 -17.90
C THR A 240 -43.78 -4.38 -16.38
N THR A 241 -44.63 -3.46 -15.96
CA THR A 241 -44.91 -3.03 -14.59
C THR A 241 -45.91 -3.97 -13.88
N MET A 242 -45.90 -3.92 -12.54
CA MET A 242 -47.06 -4.08 -11.63
C MET A 242 -47.60 -5.49 -11.27
N VAL A 243 -47.71 -5.72 -9.94
CA VAL A 243 -48.89 -6.26 -9.20
C VAL A 243 -48.95 -7.77 -8.79
N LEU A 244 -49.13 -7.96 -7.46
CA LEU A 244 -49.77 -9.07 -6.68
C LEU A 244 -49.12 -10.48 -6.70
N SER A 245 -48.74 -11.04 -5.54
CA SER A 245 -49.55 -11.87 -4.61
C SER A 245 -49.60 -13.37 -4.97
N LEU A 246 -49.50 -14.20 -3.91
CA LEU A 246 -49.77 -15.64 -3.79
C LEU A 246 -48.67 -16.65 -4.19
N THR A 247 -48.38 -17.49 -3.20
CA THR A 247 -47.67 -18.78 -3.18
C THR A 247 -48.40 -19.87 -4.01
N PRO A 248 -47.99 -21.15 -3.99
CA PRO A 248 -46.69 -21.77 -4.30
C PRO A 248 -46.86 -23.00 -5.25
N HIS A 249 -46.07 -23.20 -6.31
CA HIS A 249 -46.10 -24.47 -7.06
C HIS A 249 -44.74 -24.97 -7.57
N ASN A 250 -44.35 -26.12 -7.02
CA ASN A 250 -43.69 -27.26 -7.65
C ASN A 250 -43.20 -27.10 -9.11
N ALA A 251 -41.89 -27.13 -9.31
CA ALA A 251 -41.30 -27.66 -10.55
C ALA A 251 -39.86 -28.18 -10.33
N VAL A 252 -39.79 -29.50 -10.22
CA VAL A 252 -38.70 -30.45 -10.47
C VAL A 252 -37.60 -29.94 -11.41
N ILE A 253 -36.35 -29.88 -10.91
CA ILE A 253 -35.13 -29.76 -11.73
C ILE A 253 -34.59 -31.17 -12.01
N ARG A 254 -34.45 -31.48 -13.30
CA ARG A 254 -33.88 -32.70 -13.89
C ARG A 254 -32.38 -32.85 -13.60
N THR A 255 -31.90 -34.06 -13.39
CA THR A 255 -30.47 -34.41 -13.42
C THR A 255 -30.01 -34.77 -14.84
N GLN A 256 -28.72 -34.53 -15.14
CA GLN A 256 -28.05 -34.73 -16.44
C GLN A 256 -27.76 -36.20 -16.80
N SER A 257 -28.67 -37.13 -16.46
CA SER A 257 -28.61 -38.51 -16.94
C SER A 257 -30.01 -38.91 -17.37
N GLY A 258 -30.32 -38.73 -18.65
CA GLY A 258 -31.67 -38.94 -19.19
C GLY A 258 -32.14 -40.39 -19.14
N SER A 259 -32.66 -40.85 -18.00
CA SER A 259 -33.52 -42.04 -17.94
C SER A 259 -34.78 -41.78 -17.12
N PHE A 260 -35.92 -41.85 -17.78
CA PHE A 260 -37.23 -42.06 -17.16
C PHE A 260 -37.31 -43.51 -16.68
N ILE A 261 -37.53 -43.71 -15.38
CA ILE A 261 -38.00 -45.01 -14.85
C ILE A 261 -39.35 -44.75 -14.20
N ASP A 262 -40.37 -45.27 -14.85
CA ASP A 262 -41.77 -45.15 -14.49
C ASP A 262 -42.10 -45.99 -13.26
N GLN A 263 -42.91 -45.44 -12.36
CA GLN A 263 -43.33 -46.06 -11.12
C GLN A 263 -44.47 -47.05 -11.38
N LEU A 264 -44.14 -48.30 -11.73
CA LEU A 264 -45.07 -49.43 -11.50
C LEU A 264 -44.70 -50.14 -10.20
N SER A 265 -45.46 -49.72 -9.20
CA SER A 265 -45.72 -50.36 -7.91
C SER A 265 -46.24 -51.81 -8.05
N LYS A 266 -45.99 -52.59 -6.97
CA LYS A 266 -46.72 -53.77 -6.46
C LYS A 266 -46.16 -55.16 -6.76
N GLN A 267 -45.16 -55.59 -5.98
CA GLN A 267 -45.17 -56.91 -5.32
C GLN A 267 -44.52 -56.82 -3.92
N PRO A 268 -45.07 -57.49 -2.90
CA PRO A 268 -44.58 -57.40 -1.52
C PRO A 268 -43.35 -58.28 -1.31
N THR A 269 -42.35 -57.73 -0.63
CA THR A 269 -41.22 -58.42 -0.01
C THR A 269 -41.70 -59.33 1.14
N PRO A 270 -41.24 -60.59 1.24
CA PRO A 270 -41.15 -61.26 2.52
C PRO A 270 -39.83 -60.92 3.22
N ALA A 271 -39.91 -60.77 4.54
CA ALA A 271 -38.84 -60.42 5.45
C ALA A 271 -37.70 -61.45 5.51
N PRO A 272 -36.45 -61.04 5.81
CA PRO A 272 -35.42 -61.94 6.28
C PRO A 272 -35.67 -62.25 7.76
N THR A 273 -35.98 -63.50 8.07
CA THR A 273 -36.01 -64.02 9.44
C THR A 273 -34.57 -64.27 9.90
N GLU A 274 -34.15 -63.56 10.94
CA GLU A 274 -33.03 -63.95 11.79
C GLU A 274 -33.53 -64.82 12.96
N LEU A 275 -32.64 -65.67 13.48
CA LEU A 275 -32.74 -66.58 14.65
C LEU A 275 -33.60 -67.85 14.43
N ASP A 276 -33.21 -69.04 14.86
CA ASP A 276 -32.38 -69.39 16.02
C ASP A 276 -31.81 -70.82 15.89
N ALA A 277 -30.74 -71.09 16.64
CA ALA A 277 -30.14 -72.40 16.80
C ALA A 277 -31.03 -73.32 17.67
N ASN A 278 -31.22 -74.59 17.25
CA ASN A 278 -31.45 -75.77 18.10
C ASN A 278 -31.52 -77.00 17.17
N SER A 279 -30.57 -77.94 17.26
CA SER A 279 -30.63 -79.12 18.13
C SER A 279 -31.68 -80.14 17.68
N GLU A 280 -31.19 -81.37 17.46
CA GLU A 280 -31.88 -82.64 17.71
C GLU A 280 -32.78 -83.30 16.64
N TYR A 281 -32.44 -84.58 16.40
CA TYR A 281 -33.26 -85.72 15.95
C TYR A 281 -33.77 -85.82 14.49
N ASN A 282 -33.21 -86.81 13.78
CA ASN A 282 -33.86 -87.87 12.97
C ASN A 282 -32.81 -88.38 11.96
N ASP A 283 -32.15 -89.53 12.14
CA ASP A 283 -32.69 -90.88 12.27
C ASP A 283 -33.71 -91.21 11.16
N ILE A 284 -33.19 -91.40 9.93
CA ILE A 284 -33.87 -92.15 8.88
C ILE A 284 -32.92 -93.22 8.39
N ALA A 285 -33.13 -94.41 8.95
CA ALA A 285 -32.78 -95.68 8.37
C ALA A 285 -33.22 -95.75 6.91
N MET A 286 -32.29 -96.12 6.03
CA MET A 286 -32.61 -96.84 4.80
C MET A 286 -31.89 -98.17 4.89
N ASP A 287 -32.69 -99.12 5.35
CA ASP A 287 -32.46 -100.55 5.36
C ASP A 287 -32.47 -101.11 3.92
N GLU A 288 -31.92 -102.32 3.82
CA GLU A 288 -32.41 -103.41 2.97
C GLU A 288 -31.69 -103.76 1.64
N CYS A 289 -30.94 -104.87 1.76
CA CYS A 289 -30.79 -106.03 0.83
C CYS A 289 -29.96 -105.82 -0.47
N VAL A 290 -28.89 -106.58 -0.79
CA VAL A 290 -28.63 -108.04 -0.71
C VAL A 290 -27.12 -108.34 -0.82
N PRO A 291 -26.55 -109.24 0.01
CA PRO A 291 -25.39 -110.06 -0.41
C PRO A 291 -25.72 -111.56 -0.33
N VAL A 292 -25.65 -112.26 -1.48
CA VAL A 292 -25.86 -113.71 -1.54
C VAL A 292 -24.61 -114.43 -1.05
N HIS A 293 -24.60 -114.82 0.23
CA HIS A 293 -23.76 -115.89 0.76
C HIS A 293 -24.48 -117.23 0.56
N PHE A 294 -23.94 -118.09 -0.31
CA PHE A 294 -24.25 -119.53 -0.31
C PHE A 294 -23.20 -120.25 0.55
N THR A 295 -23.57 -120.53 1.80
CA THR A 295 -22.92 -121.55 2.63
C THR A 295 -23.81 -122.80 2.62
N ASN A 296 -23.29 -123.91 2.13
CA ASN A 296 -23.87 -125.24 2.39
C ASN A 296 -22.73 -126.17 2.81
N PRO A 297 -22.73 -126.68 4.05
CA PRO A 297 -21.89 -127.80 4.45
C PRO A 297 -22.71 -129.12 4.50
N LEU A 298 -21.94 -130.21 4.43
CA LEU A 298 -22.15 -131.50 5.11
C LEU A 298 -22.79 -132.69 4.33
N VAL A 299 -22.14 -133.85 4.56
CA VAL A 299 -22.58 -135.26 4.54
C VAL A 299 -22.08 -136.16 3.37
N THR A 300 -21.03 -136.94 3.67
CA THR A 300 -20.69 -138.30 3.14
C THR A 300 -21.58 -139.38 3.85
N PRO A 301 -21.55 -140.72 3.59
CA PRO A 301 -20.83 -141.60 2.64
C PRO A 301 -21.73 -142.69 1.94
N ASP A 302 -21.11 -143.65 1.24
CA ASP A 302 -21.31 -145.13 1.39
C ASP A 302 -21.61 -146.01 0.14
N ALA A 303 -20.98 -147.20 0.17
CA ALA A 303 -21.30 -148.49 -0.45
C ALA A 303 -21.19 -148.76 -1.99
N THR A 304 -20.16 -149.56 -2.31
CA THR A 304 -20.02 -150.71 -3.26
C THR A 304 -21.25 -151.68 -3.29
N PRO A 305 -21.29 -152.89 -3.94
CA PRO A 305 -20.50 -153.55 -5.01
C PRO A 305 -21.35 -154.42 -6.02
N ALA A 306 -20.66 -155.27 -6.81
CA ALA A 306 -21.09 -156.59 -7.31
C ALA A 306 -21.82 -156.62 -8.68
N LYS A 307 -21.74 -157.61 -9.58
CA LYS A 307 -21.61 -159.08 -9.56
C LYS A 307 -21.07 -159.51 -10.95
N ASN A 308 -20.13 -160.45 -11.09
CA ASN A 308 -20.30 -161.91 -10.98
C ASN A 308 -21.14 -162.51 -12.13
N LYS A 309 -20.57 -163.51 -12.84
CA LYS A 309 -21.16 -164.82 -13.22
C LYS A 309 -20.61 -165.31 -14.58
N GLN A 310 -19.83 -166.40 -14.65
CA GLN A 310 -20.17 -167.84 -14.47
C GLN A 310 -20.10 -168.54 -15.85
N THR A 311 -19.29 -169.61 -16.01
CA THR A 311 -19.70 -171.05 -16.06
C THR A 311 -19.64 -171.59 -17.51
N THR A 312 -19.33 -172.83 -17.90
CA THR A 312 -19.10 -174.16 -17.28
C THR A 312 -18.88 -175.20 -18.39
N PHE A 313 -18.18 -176.32 -18.08
CA PHE A 313 -18.45 -177.73 -18.51
C PHE A 313 -18.37 -178.08 -20.02
N SER A 314 -18.10 -179.30 -20.49
CA SER A 314 -17.57 -180.58 -19.96
C SER A 314 -17.33 -181.52 -21.17
N LEU A 315 -16.56 -182.59 -20.92
CA LEU A 315 -16.38 -183.84 -21.68
C LEU A 315 -17.46 -184.19 -22.75
N ASP A 316 -17.06 -184.70 -23.93
CA ASP A 316 -16.87 -186.15 -24.13
C ASP A 316 -16.29 -186.54 -25.51
N ARG A 317 -15.64 -187.70 -25.55
CA ARG A 317 -14.99 -188.42 -26.67
C ARG A 317 -16.10 -189.07 -27.55
N PRO A 318 -16.01 -189.23 -28.90
CA PRO A 318 -14.92 -190.00 -29.51
C PRO A 318 -14.46 -189.64 -30.93
N SER A 319 -13.25 -190.12 -31.24
CA SER A 319 -12.85 -190.70 -32.53
C SER A 319 -13.17 -189.94 -33.82
N GLY A 320 -12.19 -189.19 -34.31
CA GLY A 320 -12.14 -188.72 -35.71
C GLY A 320 -11.17 -187.56 -35.85
N THR A 321 -9.89 -187.84 -36.11
CA THR A 321 -8.75 -186.90 -36.12
C THR A 321 -8.85 -185.76 -37.15
N GLU A 322 -9.88 -185.72 -37.99
CA GLU A 322 -10.04 -184.71 -39.05
C GLU A 322 -11.01 -183.57 -38.68
N GLN A 323 -11.89 -183.73 -37.67
CA GLN A 323 -12.78 -182.65 -37.22
C GLN A 323 -12.11 -181.68 -36.23
N LEU A 324 -11.04 -182.10 -35.56
CA LEU A 324 -10.26 -181.28 -34.62
C LEU A 324 -9.45 -180.20 -35.34
N GLU A 325 -8.91 -180.48 -36.53
CA GLU A 325 -8.20 -179.49 -37.34
C GLU A 325 -9.15 -178.38 -37.81
N HIS A 326 -10.40 -178.73 -38.17
CA HIS A 326 -11.40 -177.75 -38.60
C HIS A 326 -11.87 -176.84 -37.45
N LYS A 327 -12.08 -177.38 -36.24
CA LYS A 327 -12.42 -176.60 -35.04
C LYS A 327 -11.23 -175.77 -34.51
N LEU A 328 -10.00 -176.29 -34.62
CA LEU A 328 -8.79 -175.52 -34.30
C LEU A 328 -8.60 -174.37 -35.29
N SER A 329 -8.87 -174.59 -36.58
CA SER A 329 -8.85 -173.55 -37.61
C SER A 329 -9.95 -172.50 -37.38
N GLU A 330 -11.16 -172.92 -37.02
CA GLU A 330 -12.27 -172.03 -36.68
C GLU A 330 -11.98 -171.20 -35.42
N LEU A 331 -11.47 -171.82 -34.36
CA LEU A 331 -11.02 -171.10 -33.15
C LEU A 331 -9.81 -170.20 -33.42
N ALA A 332 -8.91 -170.58 -34.32
CA ALA A 332 -7.78 -169.73 -34.75
C ALA A 332 -8.27 -168.52 -35.54
N LEU A 333 -9.28 -168.68 -36.40
CA LEU A 333 -9.95 -167.59 -37.11
C LEU A 333 -10.71 -166.69 -36.11
N GLU A 334 -11.40 -167.26 -35.13
CA GLU A 334 -12.09 -166.49 -34.08
C GLU A 334 -11.10 -165.73 -33.19
N LEU A 335 -9.96 -166.33 -32.84
CA LEU A 335 -8.86 -165.65 -32.14
C LEU A 335 -8.25 -164.55 -33.00
N SER A 336 -8.06 -164.79 -34.29
CA SER A 336 -7.56 -163.79 -35.24
C SER A 336 -8.52 -162.60 -35.35
N THR A 337 -9.82 -162.84 -35.46
CA THR A 337 -10.83 -161.78 -35.52
C THR A 337 -10.97 -161.02 -34.20
N LYS A 338 -10.90 -161.70 -33.04
CA LYS A 338 -10.86 -161.04 -31.73
C LYS A 338 -9.59 -160.23 -31.54
N ASN A 339 -8.43 -160.73 -31.98
CA ASN A 339 -7.18 -159.97 -31.94
C ASN A 339 -7.25 -158.74 -32.85
N ALA A 340 -7.77 -158.88 -34.08
CA ALA A 340 -8.03 -157.73 -34.94
C ALA A 340 -8.98 -156.72 -34.29
N ARG A 341 -10.01 -157.18 -33.56
CA ARG A 341 -10.90 -156.28 -32.80
C ARG A 341 -10.18 -155.60 -31.65
N ILE A 342 -9.35 -156.32 -30.90
CA ILE A 342 -8.51 -155.75 -29.83
C ILE A 342 -7.61 -154.66 -30.41
N ASP A 343 -6.96 -154.91 -31.55
CA ASP A 343 -6.11 -153.92 -32.22
C ASP A 343 -6.92 -152.69 -32.63
N THR A 344 -8.13 -152.87 -33.22
CA THR A 344 -9.00 -151.72 -33.55
C THR A 344 -9.40 -150.93 -32.29
N LEU A 345 -9.78 -151.61 -31.21
CA LEU A 345 -10.13 -150.95 -29.95
C LEU A 345 -8.91 -150.24 -29.33
N GLN A 346 -7.71 -150.81 -29.44
CA GLN A 346 -6.48 -150.15 -29.00
C GLN A 346 -6.21 -148.89 -29.83
N THR A 347 -6.41 -148.92 -31.15
CA THR A 347 -6.30 -147.72 -32.00
C THR A 347 -7.38 -146.68 -31.70
N GLU A 348 -8.60 -147.10 -31.40
CA GLU A 348 -9.66 -146.19 -30.94
C GLU A 348 -9.29 -145.58 -29.58
N LEU A 349 -8.76 -146.37 -28.65
CA LEU A 349 -8.34 -145.90 -27.33
C LEU A 349 -7.18 -144.90 -27.45
N THR A 350 -6.19 -145.15 -28.31
CA THR A 350 -5.09 -144.20 -28.55
C THR A 350 -5.55 -142.93 -29.25
N THR A 351 -6.52 -143.00 -30.16
CA THR A 351 -7.10 -141.80 -30.79
C THR A 351 -7.95 -140.99 -29.81
N TYR A 352 -8.72 -141.64 -28.94
CA TYR A 352 -9.47 -140.96 -27.87
C TYR A 352 -8.55 -140.33 -26.82
N THR A 353 -7.46 -140.99 -26.42
CA THR A 353 -6.48 -140.40 -25.49
C THR A 353 -5.75 -139.21 -26.12
N ALA A 354 -5.39 -139.28 -27.41
CA ALA A 354 -4.83 -138.14 -28.13
C ALA A 354 -5.82 -136.96 -28.19
N ARG A 355 -7.10 -137.22 -28.45
CA ARG A 355 -8.15 -136.19 -28.48
C ARG A 355 -8.42 -135.59 -27.10
N LEU A 356 -8.35 -136.39 -26.03
CA LEU A 356 -8.43 -135.88 -24.65
C LEU A 356 -7.26 -134.95 -24.34
N LEU A 357 -6.02 -135.33 -24.68
CA LEU A 357 -4.85 -134.48 -24.50
C LEU A 357 -4.96 -133.16 -25.30
N GLU A 358 -5.49 -133.19 -26.52
CA GLU A 358 -5.77 -131.98 -27.30
C GLU A 358 -6.78 -131.07 -26.59
N LYS A 359 -7.86 -131.65 -26.04
CA LYS A 359 -8.87 -130.91 -25.28
C LYS A 359 -8.30 -130.35 -23.97
N ASP A 360 -7.45 -131.10 -23.28
CA ASP A 360 -6.74 -130.62 -22.08
C ASP A 360 -5.79 -129.46 -22.41
N GLY A 361 -5.10 -129.52 -23.55
CA GLY A 361 -4.29 -128.41 -24.05
C GLY A 361 -5.11 -127.15 -24.34
N LEU A 362 -6.28 -127.30 -24.97
CA LEU A 362 -7.22 -126.18 -25.18
C LEU A 362 -7.76 -125.62 -23.86
N ILE A 363 -8.09 -126.49 -22.89
CA ILE A 363 -8.52 -126.07 -21.55
C ILE A 363 -7.40 -125.29 -20.86
N ALA A 364 -6.15 -125.75 -20.92
CA ALA A 364 -5.01 -125.03 -20.34
C ALA A 364 -4.78 -123.66 -21.01
N SER A 365 -4.94 -123.59 -22.33
CA SER A 365 -4.86 -122.33 -23.10
C SER A 365 -5.99 -121.36 -22.71
N HIS A 366 -7.24 -121.83 -22.65
CA HIS A 366 -8.38 -121.02 -22.22
C HIS A 366 -8.23 -120.56 -20.76
N THR A 367 -7.76 -121.44 -19.87
CA THR A 367 -7.49 -121.10 -18.46
C THR A 367 -6.44 -120.00 -18.36
N SER A 368 -5.37 -120.07 -19.16
CA SER A 368 -4.34 -119.02 -19.22
C SER A 368 -4.90 -117.70 -19.76
N SER A 369 -5.78 -117.76 -20.77
CA SER A 369 -6.47 -116.59 -21.31
C SER A 369 -7.40 -115.95 -20.29
N ILE A 370 -8.19 -116.74 -19.56
CA ILE A 370 -9.07 -116.26 -18.47
C ILE A 370 -8.24 -115.55 -17.39
N SER A 371 -7.16 -116.17 -16.92
CA SER A 371 -6.25 -115.53 -15.94
C SER A 371 -5.67 -114.20 -16.45
N SER A 372 -5.35 -114.11 -17.76
CA SER A 372 -4.87 -112.85 -18.34
C SER A 372 -5.96 -111.77 -18.38
N LEU A 373 -7.21 -112.14 -18.71
CA LEU A 373 -8.35 -111.23 -18.73
C LEU A 373 -8.74 -110.77 -17.32
N GLU A 374 -8.66 -111.65 -16.32
CA GLU A 374 -8.88 -111.29 -14.92
C GLU A 374 -7.84 -110.29 -14.43
N ARG A 375 -6.58 -110.45 -14.84
CA ARG A 375 -5.53 -109.48 -14.55
C ARG A 375 -5.80 -108.12 -15.19
N VAL A 376 -6.17 -108.10 -16.47
CA VAL A 376 -6.53 -106.84 -17.17
C VAL A 376 -7.76 -106.20 -16.53
N LYS A 377 -8.76 -107.00 -16.11
CA LYS A 377 -9.95 -106.51 -15.41
C LYS A 377 -9.57 -105.86 -14.07
N ALA A 378 -8.68 -106.47 -13.30
CA ALA A 378 -8.16 -105.91 -12.05
C ALA A 378 -7.38 -104.60 -12.29
N GLU A 379 -6.48 -104.58 -13.28
CA GLU A 379 -5.73 -103.37 -13.64
C GLU A 379 -6.64 -102.22 -14.11
N LEU A 380 -7.74 -102.53 -14.81
CA LEU A 380 -8.73 -101.53 -15.21
C LEU A 380 -9.54 -101.02 -14.01
N ALA A 381 -9.92 -101.91 -13.09
CA ALA A 381 -10.61 -101.52 -11.85
C ALA A 381 -9.73 -100.57 -11.01
N ASP A 382 -8.44 -100.85 -10.89
CA ASP A 382 -7.48 -99.98 -10.19
C ASP A 382 -7.32 -98.62 -10.89
N LYS A 383 -7.31 -98.59 -12.23
CA LYS A 383 -7.27 -97.33 -12.99
C LYS A 383 -8.54 -96.52 -12.77
N VAL A 384 -9.72 -97.15 -12.83
CA VAL A 384 -11.00 -96.49 -12.57
C VAL A 384 -11.04 -95.95 -11.14
N GLY A 385 -10.59 -96.72 -10.16
CA GLY A 385 -10.49 -96.28 -8.76
C GLY A 385 -9.61 -95.04 -8.60
N ARG A 386 -8.43 -95.01 -9.25
CA ARG A 386 -7.56 -93.82 -9.25
C ARG A 386 -8.20 -92.61 -9.91
N CYS A 387 -8.84 -92.77 -11.08
CA CYS A 387 -9.52 -91.67 -11.76
C CYS A 387 -10.69 -91.11 -10.94
N LEU A 388 -11.42 -91.95 -10.21
CA LEU A 388 -12.48 -91.50 -9.31
C LEU A 388 -11.92 -90.71 -8.12
N ALA A 389 -10.83 -91.18 -7.52
CA ALA A 389 -10.15 -90.46 -6.44
C ALA A 389 -9.61 -89.08 -6.91
N GLU A 390 -9.00 -89.03 -8.10
CA GLU A 390 -8.55 -87.76 -8.70
C GLU A 390 -9.72 -86.81 -8.98
N ARG A 391 -10.84 -87.33 -9.50
CA ARG A 391 -12.06 -86.54 -9.71
C ARG A 391 -12.59 -85.97 -8.40
N ASP A 392 -12.64 -86.77 -7.34
CA ASP A 392 -13.14 -86.34 -6.04
C ASP A 392 -12.21 -85.27 -5.43
N GLU A 393 -10.88 -85.43 -5.57
CA GLU A 393 -9.89 -84.41 -5.18
C GLU A 393 -10.04 -83.10 -5.98
N LEU A 394 -10.29 -83.17 -7.29
CA LEU A 394 -10.56 -81.98 -8.09
C LEU A 394 -11.88 -81.31 -7.71
N THR A 395 -12.89 -82.11 -7.32
CA THR A 395 -14.20 -81.60 -6.90
C THR A 395 -14.10 -80.87 -5.56
N THR A 396 -13.28 -81.37 -4.61
CA THR A 396 -13.02 -80.66 -3.35
C THR A 396 -12.24 -79.36 -3.59
N LYS A 397 -11.19 -79.40 -4.42
CA LYS A 397 -10.43 -78.19 -4.80
C LYS A 397 -11.31 -77.14 -5.47
N LEU A 398 -12.26 -77.56 -6.31
CA LEU A 398 -13.21 -76.65 -6.96
C LEU A 398 -14.13 -75.99 -5.92
N ARG A 399 -14.72 -76.77 -5.00
CA ARG A 399 -15.55 -76.21 -3.91
C ARG A 399 -14.77 -75.25 -3.01
N ASP A 400 -13.52 -75.56 -2.68
CA ASP A 400 -12.67 -74.67 -1.88
C ASP A 400 -12.31 -73.38 -2.63
N ALA A 401 -12.21 -73.44 -3.97
CA ALA A 401 -12.01 -72.26 -4.80
C ALA A 401 -13.30 -71.42 -4.89
N GLU A 402 -14.46 -72.03 -5.06
CA GLU A 402 -15.77 -71.35 -5.05
C GLU A 402 -16.05 -70.69 -3.70
N ALA A 403 -15.77 -71.38 -2.58
CA ALA A 403 -15.89 -70.82 -1.24
C ALA A 403 -14.97 -69.60 -1.06
N ARG A 404 -13.71 -69.67 -1.51
CA ARG A 404 -12.79 -68.53 -1.52
C ARG A 404 -13.28 -67.39 -2.41
N GLY A 405 -13.85 -67.70 -3.57
CA GLY A 405 -14.46 -66.72 -4.48
C GLY A 405 -15.60 -65.96 -3.80
N SER A 406 -16.55 -66.68 -3.21
CA SER A 406 -17.66 -66.07 -2.47
C SER A 406 -17.19 -65.21 -1.29
N GLY A 407 -16.12 -65.64 -0.59
CA GLY A 407 -15.51 -64.87 0.50
C GLY A 407 -14.74 -63.63 0.04
N LEU A 408 -14.29 -63.57 -1.22
CA LEU A 408 -13.73 -62.37 -1.83
C LEU A 408 -14.83 -61.41 -2.29
N ASP A 409 -15.93 -61.93 -2.83
CA ASP A 409 -17.09 -61.13 -3.23
C ASP A 409 -17.72 -60.41 -2.05
N THR A 410 -17.88 -61.08 -0.90
CA THR A 410 -18.38 -60.43 0.33
C THR A 410 -17.44 -59.32 0.80
N LYS A 411 -16.11 -59.58 0.82
CA LYS A 411 -15.11 -58.55 1.13
C LYS A 411 -15.15 -57.36 0.16
N LEU A 412 -15.35 -57.61 -1.14
CA LEU A 412 -15.50 -56.54 -2.13
C LEU A 412 -16.76 -55.70 -1.86
N VAL A 413 -17.87 -56.32 -1.50
CA VAL A 413 -19.10 -55.62 -1.12
C VAL A 413 -18.89 -54.77 0.14
N ASP A 414 -18.21 -55.32 1.15
CA ASP A 414 -17.94 -54.60 2.40
C ASP A 414 -16.98 -53.43 2.18
N MET A 415 -15.88 -53.64 1.44
CA MET A 415 -14.96 -52.56 1.05
C MET A 415 -15.66 -51.47 0.23
N LYS A 416 -16.60 -51.85 -0.65
CA LYS A 416 -17.39 -50.88 -1.41
C LYS A 416 -18.30 -50.05 -0.49
N LYS A 417 -18.95 -50.68 0.49
CA LYS A 417 -19.75 -49.98 1.50
C LYS A 417 -18.90 -49.02 2.34
N GLU A 418 -17.71 -49.45 2.77
CA GLU A 418 -16.75 -48.59 3.49
C GLU A 418 -16.28 -47.41 2.64
N LEU A 419 -16.06 -47.64 1.34
CA LEU A 419 -15.70 -46.57 0.42
C LEU A 419 -16.86 -45.58 0.23
N GLU A 420 -18.10 -46.06 0.12
CA GLU A 420 -19.29 -45.21 0.03
C GLU A 420 -19.54 -44.41 1.31
N THR A 421 -19.35 -44.99 2.50
CA THR A 421 -19.49 -44.26 3.77
C THR A 421 -18.38 -43.24 3.94
N SER A 422 -17.14 -43.58 3.57
CA SER A 422 -16.01 -42.64 3.54
C SER A 422 -16.26 -41.49 2.55
N ALA A 423 -16.79 -41.78 1.36
CA ALA A 423 -17.14 -40.77 0.37
C ALA A 423 -18.26 -39.83 0.86
N ARG A 424 -19.29 -40.37 1.55
CA ARG A 424 -20.33 -39.54 2.20
C ARG A 424 -19.75 -38.65 3.28
N ALA A 425 -18.90 -39.19 4.16
CA ALA A 425 -18.22 -38.40 5.18
C ALA A 425 -17.34 -37.30 4.58
N GLY A 426 -16.64 -37.59 3.47
CA GLY A 426 -15.87 -36.60 2.72
C GLY A 426 -16.75 -35.48 2.13
N ALA A 427 -17.91 -35.82 1.56
CA ALA A 427 -18.86 -34.84 1.05
C ALA A 427 -19.47 -33.96 2.16
N GLU A 428 -19.76 -34.54 3.33
CA GLU A 428 -20.21 -33.81 4.53
C GLU A 428 -19.15 -32.82 5.02
N ALA A 429 -17.88 -33.26 5.08
CA ALA A 429 -16.76 -32.41 5.47
C ALA A 429 -16.56 -31.24 4.49
N LEU A 430 -16.69 -31.47 3.18
CA LEU A 430 -16.62 -30.41 2.17
C LEU A 430 -17.75 -29.38 2.34
N LYS A 431 -18.98 -29.82 2.67
CA LYS A 431 -20.08 -28.89 2.98
C LYS A 431 -19.78 -28.05 4.22
N GLN A 432 -19.20 -28.64 5.26
CA GLN A 432 -18.79 -27.91 6.47
C GLN A 432 -17.68 -26.90 6.18
N ILE A 433 -16.70 -27.27 5.35
CA ILE A 433 -15.64 -26.35 4.91
C ILE A 433 -16.24 -25.17 4.13
N SER A 434 -17.16 -25.42 3.20
CA SER A 434 -17.85 -24.35 2.46
C SER A 434 -18.61 -23.41 3.40
N ALA A 435 -19.36 -23.96 4.36
CA ALA A 435 -20.10 -23.13 5.32
C ALA A 435 -19.19 -22.30 6.23
N LEU A 436 -18.01 -22.83 6.59
CA LEU A 436 -17.00 -22.08 7.33
C LEU A 436 -16.35 -20.98 6.48
N ASP A 437 -16.15 -21.21 5.18
CA ASP A 437 -15.60 -20.21 4.25
C ASP A 437 -16.58 -19.05 4.03
N ASP A 438 -17.88 -19.36 3.90
CA ASP A 438 -18.95 -18.35 3.85
C ASP A 438 -19.00 -17.53 5.15
N ALA A 439 -18.90 -18.20 6.30
CA ALA A 439 -18.89 -17.53 7.61
C ALA A 439 -17.62 -16.67 7.82
N LEU A 440 -16.46 -17.13 7.34
CA LEU A 440 -15.20 -16.38 7.36
C LEU A 440 -15.33 -15.13 6.48
N SER A 441 -15.87 -15.28 5.27
CA SER A 441 -16.11 -14.18 4.34
C SER A 441 -17.04 -13.12 4.93
N ALA A 442 -18.15 -13.53 5.56
CA ALA A 442 -19.05 -12.64 6.29
C ALA A 442 -18.35 -11.91 7.46
N ARG A 443 -17.40 -12.57 8.15
CA ARG A 443 -16.60 -11.92 9.19
C ARG A 443 -15.57 -10.95 8.63
N ILE A 444 -14.97 -11.24 7.48
CA ILE A 444 -14.06 -10.32 6.79
C ILE A 444 -14.81 -9.03 6.41
N THR A 445 -16.01 -9.14 5.83
CA THR A 445 -16.82 -7.96 5.48
C THR A 445 -17.24 -7.15 6.72
N GLU A 446 -17.53 -7.82 7.83
CA GLU A 446 -17.87 -7.14 9.08
C GLU A 446 -16.67 -6.41 9.69
N VAL A 447 -15.48 -7.01 9.64
CA VAL A 447 -14.24 -6.34 10.08
C VAL A 447 -13.95 -5.11 9.21
N GLN A 448 -14.14 -5.19 7.89
CA GLN A 448 -14.01 -4.05 6.99
C GLN A 448 -15.00 -2.93 7.36
N ARG A 449 -16.27 -3.27 7.59
CA ARG A 449 -17.31 -2.32 8.01
C ARG A 449 -16.94 -1.61 9.32
N VAL A 450 -16.45 -2.33 10.33
CA VAL A 450 -16.01 -1.75 11.61
C VAL A 450 -14.77 -0.87 11.41
N GLN A 451 -13.87 -1.25 10.51
CA GLN A 451 -12.68 -0.46 10.19
C GLN A 451 -13.05 0.86 9.49
N ASP A 452 -14.00 0.84 8.56
CA ASP A 452 -14.51 2.05 7.91
C ASP A 452 -15.19 2.98 8.93
N GLN A 453 -15.96 2.43 9.88
CA GLN A 453 -16.54 3.20 10.98
C GLN A 453 -15.48 3.80 11.90
N LEU A 454 -14.38 3.10 12.16
CA LEU A 454 -13.27 3.62 12.96
C LEU A 454 -12.59 4.80 12.24
N VAL A 455 -12.35 4.68 10.93
CA VAL A 455 -11.78 5.78 10.13
C VAL A 455 -12.73 6.98 10.12
N GLN A 456 -14.03 6.74 9.94
CA GLN A 456 -15.04 7.80 9.97
C GLN A 456 -15.04 8.52 11.34
N THR A 457 -15.12 7.80 12.45
CA THR A 457 -15.12 8.39 13.80
C THR A 457 -13.80 9.10 14.13
N GLN A 458 -12.67 8.64 13.60
CA GLN A 458 -11.39 9.36 13.70
C GLN A 458 -11.43 10.70 12.95
N SER A 459 -11.98 10.73 11.73
CA SER A 459 -12.14 11.98 10.98
C SER A 459 -13.11 12.96 11.65
N GLU A 460 -14.20 12.46 12.25
CA GLU A 460 -15.15 13.26 13.04
C GLU A 460 -14.48 13.81 14.32
N LEU A 461 -13.62 13.04 14.96
CA LEU A 461 -12.85 13.51 16.12
C LEU A 461 -11.82 14.58 15.73
N GLU A 462 -11.12 14.42 14.61
CA GLU A 462 -10.16 15.41 14.10
C GLU A 462 -10.84 16.72 13.71
N THR A 463 -11.98 16.66 13.02
CA THR A 463 -12.79 17.85 12.70
C THR A 463 -13.30 18.53 13.98
N SER A 464 -13.76 17.75 14.97
CA SER A 464 -14.14 18.31 16.27
C SER A 464 -12.96 18.97 17.02
N ARG A 465 -11.75 18.41 16.93
CA ARG A 465 -10.53 19.00 17.51
C ARG A 465 -10.15 20.30 16.83
N LEU A 466 -10.23 20.35 15.50
CA LEU A 466 -9.97 21.56 14.72
C LEU A 466 -10.98 22.65 15.07
N ASN A 467 -12.26 22.31 15.16
CA ASN A 467 -13.32 23.23 15.61
C ASN A 467 -13.07 23.74 17.03
N ALA A 468 -12.65 22.87 17.96
CA ALA A 468 -12.28 23.29 19.31
C ALA A 468 -11.10 24.28 19.30
N GLY A 469 -10.09 24.05 18.46
CA GLY A 469 -8.96 24.98 18.28
C GLY A 469 -9.39 26.33 17.70
N ILE A 470 -10.30 26.37 16.74
CA ILE A 470 -10.88 27.61 16.21
C ILE A 470 -11.62 28.37 17.31
N LEU A 471 -12.43 27.67 18.11
CA LEU A 471 -13.16 28.27 19.24
C LEU A 471 -12.22 28.80 20.32
N GLU A 472 -11.14 28.07 20.64
CA GLU A 472 -10.13 28.51 21.61
C GLU A 472 -9.40 29.77 21.13
N ASN A 473 -9.01 29.82 19.86
CA ASN A 473 -8.42 31.01 19.25
C ASN A 473 -9.40 32.21 19.30
N SER A 474 -10.67 31.98 18.97
CA SER A 474 -11.71 33.02 19.03
C SER A 474 -11.91 33.53 20.46
N LEU A 475 -11.89 32.64 21.45
CA LEU A 475 -12.00 32.99 22.87
C LEU A 475 -10.78 33.81 23.33
N ASN A 476 -9.58 33.45 22.89
CA ASN A 476 -8.36 34.22 23.15
C ASN A 476 -8.40 35.61 22.50
N THR A 477 -8.92 35.73 21.28
CA THR A 477 -9.14 37.03 20.62
C THR A 477 -10.12 37.88 21.42
N VAL A 478 -11.29 37.34 21.78
CA VAL A 478 -12.30 38.05 22.58
C VAL A 478 -11.74 38.44 23.95
N ARG A 479 -10.91 37.60 24.56
CA ARG A 479 -10.23 37.91 25.82
C ARG A 479 -9.24 39.06 25.66
N GLY A 480 -8.44 39.06 24.58
CA GLY A 480 -7.56 40.17 24.23
C GLY A 480 -8.30 41.48 24.01
N GLU A 481 -9.43 41.45 23.29
CA GLU A 481 -10.31 42.60 23.11
C GLU A 481 -10.92 43.10 24.42
N ALA A 482 -11.34 42.18 25.31
CA ALA A 482 -11.87 42.53 26.61
C ALA A 482 -10.82 43.20 27.50
N ASP A 483 -9.58 42.71 27.48
CA ASP A 483 -8.48 43.30 28.23
C ASP A 483 -8.05 44.66 27.64
N LEU A 484 -8.10 44.82 26.30
CA LEU A 484 -7.92 46.12 25.65
C LEU A 484 -9.00 47.12 26.07
N ARG A 485 -10.28 46.73 26.02
CA ARG A 485 -11.40 47.58 26.49
C ARG A 485 -11.29 47.95 27.96
N LYS A 486 -10.79 47.04 28.82
CA LYS A 486 -10.50 47.38 30.22
C LYS A 486 -9.39 48.42 30.33
N ALA A 487 -8.31 48.27 29.55
CA ALA A 487 -7.22 49.24 29.53
C ALA A 487 -7.69 50.62 29.04
N GLU A 488 -8.51 50.66 27.98
CA GLU A 488 -9.17 51.90 27.52
C GLU A 488 -10.08 52.49 28.61
N GLY A 489 -10.83 51.66 29.32
CA GLY A 489 -11.66 52.09 30.46
C GLY A 489 -10.84 52.72 31.59
N VAL A 490 -9.68 52.15 31.93
CA VAL A 490 -8.75 52.73 32.90
C VAL A 490 -8.18 54.06 32.40
N GLN A 491 -7.76 54.13 31.13
CA GLN A 491 -7.29 55.39 30.54
C GLN A 491 -8.36 56.48 30.54
N MET A 492 -9.61 56.13 30.23
CA MET A 492 -10.74 57.06 30.30
C MET A 492 -11.00 57.50 31.75
N ALA A 493 -10.94 56.58 32.72
CA ALA A 493 -11.10 56.91 34.13
C ALA A 493 -10.00 57.85 34.65
N ASP A 494 -8.74 57.64 34.24
CA ASP A 494 -7.63 58.52 34.60
C ASP A 494 -7.76 59.90 33.91
N ARG A 495 -8.25 59.94 32.66
CA ARG A 495 -8.56 61.20 31.97
C ARG A 495 -9.68 61.97 32.66
N ILE A 496 -10.75 61.29 33.08
CA ILE A 496 -11.84 61.88 33.86
C ILE A 496 -11.28 62.45 35.16
N ARG A 497 -10.49 61.67 35.91
CA ARG A 497 -9.84 62.13 37.15
C ARG A 497 -8.95 63.36 36.91
N GLY A 498 -8.22 63.40 35.80
CA GLY A 498 -7.41 64.55 35.39
C GLY A 498 -8.26 65.79 35.10
N LEU A 499 -9.38 65.64 34.40
CA LEU A 499 -10.32 66.73 34.12
C LEU A 499 -11.04 67.22 35.39
N GLU A 500 -11.43 66.31 36.28
CA GLU A 500 -11.98 66.65 37.60
C GLU A 500 -10.97 67.45 38.42
N GLY A 501 -9.69 67.05 38.42
CA GLY A 501 -8.62 67.83 39.04
C GLY A 501 -8.45 69.23 38.44
N GLN A 502 -8.55 69.35 37.12
CA GLN A 502 -8.52 70.65 36.44
C GLN A 502 -9.74 71.52 36.79
N LEU A 503 -10.92 70.93 36.91
CA LEU A 503 -12.12 71.65 37.35
C LEU A 503 -11.97 72.15 38.79
N LEU A 504 -11.47 71.31 39.70
CA LEU A 504 -11.20 71.73 41.07
C LEU A 504 -10.17 72.87 41.15
N ASP A 505 -9.11 72.82 40.34
CA ASP A 505 -8.13 73.91 40.25
C ASP A 505 -8.75 75.20 39.67
N ARG A 506 -9.61 75.07 38.66
CA ARG A 506 -10.36 76.23 38.12
C ARG A 506 -11.33 76.82 39.14
N ASP A 507 -12.02 75.98 39.91
CA ASP A 507 -12.93 76.43 40.97
C ASP A 507 -12.16 77.11 42.10
N ALA A 508 -10.99 76.58 42.49
CA ALA A 508 -10.10 77.24 43.45
C ALA A 508 -9.64 78.61 42.95
N ARG A 509 -9.22 78.72 41.68
CA ARG A 509 -8.85 80.00 41.06
C ARG A 509 -10.03 80.97 40.96
N LEU A 510 -11.25 80.48 40.72
CA LEU A 510 -12.46 81.31 40.71
C LEU A 510 -12.78 81.84 42.11
N ILE A 511 -12.59 81.03 43.15
CA ILE A 511 -12.73 81.47 44.54
C ILE A 511 -11.68 82.54 44.86
N GLU A 512 -10.41 82.32 44.51
CA GLU A 512 -9.34 83.30 44.70
C GLU A 512 -9.62 84.61 43.94
N ALA A 513 -10.05 84.52 42.67
CA ALA A 513 -10.43 85.67 41.87
C ALA A 513 -11.63 86.41 42.47
N SER A 514 -12.64 85.69 42.98
CA SER A 514 -13.79 86.28 43.66
C SER A 514 -13.39 86.96 44.97
N SER A 515 -12.46 86.37 45.75
CA SER A 515 -11.93 87.04 46.95
C SER A 515 -11.14 88.30 46.59
N ALA A 516 -10.33 88.27 45.53
CA ALA A 516 -9.61 89.42 45.04
C ALA A 516 -10.58 90.51 44.53
N GLU A 517 -11.67 90.13 43.87
CA GLU A 517 -12.73 91.07 43.47
C GLU A 517 -13.40 91.70 44.69
N GLN A 518 -13.71 90.93 45.73
CA GLN A 518 -14.27 91.48 46.98
C GLN A 518 -13.30 92.43 47.68
N GLU A 519 -12.00 92.13 47.68
CA GLU A 519 -10.96 93.02 48.21
C GLU A 519 -10.87 94.32 47.39
N LEU A 520 -10.93 94.23 46.06
CA LEU A 520 -10.98 95.39 45.18
C LEU A 520 -12.26 96.21 45.39
N GLN A 521 -13.41 95.57 45.54
CA GLN A 521 -14.67 96.26 45.85
C GLN A 521 -14.61 96.97 47.20
N LYS A 522 -13.99 96.36 48.23
CA LYS A 522 -13.72 97.03 49.51
C LYS A 522 -12.77 98.22 49.35
N ALA A 523 -11.69 98.06 48.58
CA ALA A 523 -10.74 99.14 48.31
C ALA A 523 -11.40 100.30 47.54
N ILE A 524 -12.28 100.01 46.58
CA ILE A 524 -13.10 101.02 45.90
C ILE A 524 -14.05 101.71 46.87
N GLY A 525 -14.65 100.97 47.81
CA GLY A 525 -15.47 101.53 48.89
C GLY A 525 -14.69 102.53 49.74
N VAL A 526 -13.51 102.13 50.25
CA VAL A 526 -12.62 103.00 51.01
C VAL A 526 -12.20 104.23 50.20
N ALA A 527 -11.80 104.05 48.93
CA ALA A 527 -11.44 105.16 48.06
C ALA A 527 -12.62 106.10 47.76
N ARG A 528 -13.85 105.60 47.77
CA ARG A 528 -15.07 106.39 47.60
C ARG A 528 -15.43 107.17 48.86
N ASP A 529 -15.23 106.57 50.04
CA ASP A 529 -15.39 107.24 51.33
C ASP A 529 -14.33 108.33 51.51
N ASP A 530 -13.08 108.07 51.12
CA ASP A 530 -12.00 109.06 51.06
C ASP A 530 -12.33 110.20 50.09
N ASN A 531 -12.87 109.88 48.91
CA ASN A 531 -13.37 110.90 47.96
C ASN A 531 -14.55 111.70 48.52
N GLY A 532 -15.40 111.07 49.33
CA GLY A 532 -16.47 111.73 50.08
C GLY A 532 -15.88 112.73 51.08
N GLY A 533 -14.90 112.30 51.88
CA GLY A 533 -14.18 113.17 52.81
C GLY A 533 -13.46 114.32 52.12
N LEU A 534 -12.84 114.09 50.97
CA LEU A 534 -12.22 115.14 50.15
C LEU A 534 -13.26 116.09 49.56
N ARG A 535 -14.44 115.61 49.15
CA ARG A 535 -15.55 116.46 48.70
C ARG A 535 -16.15 117.29 49.83
N ASP A 536 -16.24 116.75 51.03
CA ASP A 536 -16.71 117.50 52.21
C ASP A 536 -15.68 118.56 52.62
N GLN A 537 -14.39 118.26 52.51
CA GLN A 537 -13.31 119.24 52.67
C GLN A 537 -13.33 120.31 51.57
N LEU A 538 -13.68 119.94 50.34
CA LEU A 538 -13.85 120.88 49.23
C LEU A 538 -15.09 121.76 49.44
N ALA A 539 -16.20 121.22 49.93
CA ALA A 539 -17.39 121.98 50.28
C ALA A 539 -17.13 122.96 51.45
N ALA A 540 -16.32 122.56 52.43
CA ALA A 540 -15.85 123.46 53.49
C ALA A 540 -14.92 124.56 52.96
N SER A 541 -14.07 124.23 51.99
CA SER A 541 -13.21 125.18 51.27
C SER A 541 -14.05 126.15 50.43
N ASP A 542 -15.08 125.67 49.74
CA ASP A 542 -15.98 126.48 48.92
C ASP A 542 -16.89 127.40 49.77
N ALA A 543 -17.23 126.99 50.99
CA ALA A 543 -17.88 127.88 51.97
C ALA A 543 -16.94 129.02 52.44
N ALA A 544 -15.64 128.74 52.62
CA ALA A 544 -14.63 129.77 52.89
C ALA A 544 -14.32 130.65 51.66
N LYS A 545 -14.52 130.12 50.46
CA LYS A 545 -14.39 130.83 49.19
C LYS A 545 -15.57 131.76 48.93
N ALA A 546 -16.79 131.40 49.34
CA ALA A 546 -17.98 132.24 49.25
C ALA A 546 -17.85 133.54 50.08
N THR A 547 -17.15 133.50 51.22
CA THR A 547 -16.81 134.70 52.01
C THR A 547 -15.75 135.58 51.35
N LEU A 548 -14.85 135.02 50.53
CA LEU A 548 -13.87 135.78 49.73
C LEU A 548 -14.48 136.37 48.45
N ILE A 549 -15.53 135.75 47.90
CA ILE A 549 -16.25 136.22 46.70
C ILE A 549 -17.06 137.50 46.99
N THR A 550 -17.57 137.69 48.21
CA THR A 550 -18.17 138.97 48.64
C THR A 550 -17.17 140.13 48.71
N ASP A 551 -15.89 139.85 48.96
CA ASP A 551 -14.82 140.85 48.96
C ASP A 551 -14.23 141.09 47.56
N LEU A 552 -14.37 140.12 46.64
CA LEU A 552 -13.92 140.20 45.24
C LEU A 552 -14.91 140.95 44.32
N ALA A 553 -16.21 140.92 44.62
CA ALA A 553 -17.26 141.67 43.89
C ALA A 553 -17.06 143.20 43.93
N ARG A 554 -16.25 143.71 44.88
CA ARG A 554 -15.83 145.11 44.97
C ARG A 554 -14.67 145.46 44.03
N VAL A 555 -13.85 144.48 43.66
CA VAL A 555 -12.69 144.61 42.76
C VAL A 555 -13.09 144.34 41.29
N GLU A 556 -14.14 143.55 41.07
CA GLU A 556 -14.70 143.25 39.74
C GLU A 556 -15.53 144.40 39.11
N GLY A 557 -15.73 145.50 39.84
CA GLY A 557 -16.21 146.77 39.26
C GLY A 557 -15.11 147.51 38.50
N GLU A 558 -13.85 147.36 38.92
CA GLU A 558 -12.69 148.04 38.33
C GLU A 558 -12.05 147.21 37.19
N ALA A 559 -12.30 145.89 37.15
CA ALA A 559 -11.85 145.00 36.06
C ALA A 559 -12.75 145.03 34.80
N ARG A 560 -14.00 145.52 34.92
CA ARG A 560 -14.98 145.54 33.82
C ARG A 560 -14.66 146.56 32.72
N ASP A 561 -13.93 147.63 33.06
CA ASP A 561 -13.44 148.62 32.10
C ASP A 561 -12.16 148.16 31.38
N LEU A 562 -11.42 147.20 31.95
CA LEU A 562 -10.20 146.63 31.35
C LEU A 562 -10.49 145.47 30.38
N ILE A 563 -11.63 144.77 30.55
CA ILE A 563 -12.05 143.65 29.70
C ILE A 563 -12.53 144.12 28.32
N LYS A 564 -13.12 145.32 28.22
CA LYS A 564 -13.56 145.91 26.95
C LYS A 564 -12.40 146.22 25.98
N ASP A 565 -11.19 146.39 26.53
CA ASP A 565 -9.94 146.67 25.81
C ASP A 565 -9.21 145.38 25.36
N LYS A 566 -9.55 144.24 25.97
CA LYS A 566 -8.97 142.91 25.64
C LYS A 566 -9.80 142.11 24.66
N ASP A 567 -11.10 142.35 24.57
CA ASP A 567 -11.98 141.72 23.57
C ASP A 567 -11.69 142.18 22.13
N GLN A 568 -11.09 143.36 21.93
CA GLN A 568 -10.60 143.81 20.61
C GLN A 568 -9.29 143.12 20.21
N GLN A 569 -8.55 142.57 21.18
CA GLN A 569 -7.29 141.85 20.97
C GLN A 569 -7.52 140.35 20.69
N ILE A 570 -8.64 139.79 21.16
CA ILE A 570 -9.05 138.39 20.94
C ILE A 570 -9.60 138.17 19.52
N GLN A 571 -10.32 139.15 18.95
CA GLN A 571 -10.81 139.08 17.57
C GLN A 571 -9.69 139.03 16.51
N GLN A 572 -8.47 139.45 16.83
CA GLN A 572 -7.31 139.35 15.93
C GLN A 572 -6.58 137.99 16.02
N LEU A 573 -6.79 137.22 17.10
CA LEU A 573 -6.19 135.90 17.30
C LEU A 573 -7.08 134.76 16.78
N ASP A 574 -8.40 134.92 16.79
CA ASP A 574 -9.34 133.94 16.21
C ASP A 574 -9.21 133.79 14.68
N GLU A 575 -8.80 134.84 13.97
CA GLU A 575 -8.54 134.79 12.53
C GLU A 575 -7.23 134.02 12.20
N GLN A 576 -6.27 133.99 13.12
CA GLN A 576 -5.02 133.23 12.96
C GLN A 576 -5.19 131.73 13.25
N VAL A 577 -6.11 131.37 14.15
CA VAL A 577 -6.45 129.97 14.45
C VAL A 577 -7.22 129.33 13.29
N ARG A 578 -8.12 130.07 12.63
CA ARG A 578 -8.90 129.60 11.48
C ARG A 578 -8.03 129.26 10.26
N GLN A 579 -6.93 129.97 10.07
CA GLN A 579 -5.96 129.69 8.99
C GLN A 579 -5.11 128.43 9.27
N LEU A 580 -4.86 128.11 10.54
CA LEU A 580 -4.13 126.90 10.94
C LEU A 580 -5.00 125.63 10.89
N GLU A 581 -6.29 125.74 11.21
CA GLU A 581 -7.25 124.63 11.09
C GLU A 581 -7.49 124.20 9.63
N GLN A 582 -7.47 125.15 8.68
CA GLN A 582 -7.57 124.85 7.26
C GLN A 582 -6.35 124.07 6.74
N THR A 583 -5.14 124.39 7.20
CA THR A 583 -3.91 123.64 6.83
C THR A 583 -3.83 122.23 7.46
N LEU A 584 -4.49 122.00 8.59
CA LEU A 584 -4.53 120.68 9.23
C LEU A 584 -5.54 119.73 8.56
N VAL A 585 -6.68 120.26 8.09
CA VAL A 585 -7.68 119.49 7.32
C VAL A 585 -7.12 119.05 5.95
N GLU A 586 -6.35 119.91 5.29
CA GLU A 586 -5.66 119.56 4.04
C GLU A 586 -4.58 118.49 4.26
N SER A 587 -3.82 118.55 5.36
CA SER A 587 -2.82 117.54 5.74
C SER A 587 -3.41 116.16 6.09
N VAL A 588 -4.56 116.11 6.76
CA VAL A 588 -5.23 114.83 7.12
C VAL A 588 -5.92 114.21 5.91
N SER A 589 -6.45 115.03 4.98
CA SER A 589 -7.02 114.52 3.72
C SER A 589 -5.96 113.91 2.79
N ALA A 590 -4.74 114.46 2.76
CA ALA A 590 -3.62 113.91 2.01
C ALA A 590 -3.07 112.61 2.61
N HIS A 591 -3.07 112.47 3.95
CA HIS A 591 -2.62 111.25 4.61
C HIS A 591 -3.64 110.10 4.50
N ASN A 592 -4.94 110.42 4.48
CA ASN A 592 -5.98 109.41 4.25
C ASN A 592 -6.02 108.92 2.79
N ALA A 593 -5.65 109.76 1.82
CA ALA A 593 -5.46 109.33 0.43
C ALA A 593 -4.24 108.42 0.26
N ASP A 594 -3.11 108.71 0.93
CA ASP A 594 -1.90 107.85 0.90
C ASP A 594 -2.10 106.51 1.65
N MET A 595 -2.94 106.49 2.69
CA MET A 595 -3.33 105.25 3.37
C MET A 595 -4.28 104.39 2.52
N ALA A 596 -5.22 105.01 1.79
CA ALA A 596 -6.09 104.30 0.86
C ALA A 596 -5.32 103.72 -0.34
N ASP A 597 -4.31 104.42 -0.86
CA ASP A 597 -3.42 103.90 -1.91
C ASP A 597 -2.55 102.75 -1.39
N LYS A 598 -2.06 102.81 -0.14
CA LYS A 598 -1.29 101.70 0.48
C LYS A 598 -2.16 100.49 0.83
N GLU A 599 -3.42 100.69 1.21
CA GLU A 599 -4.39 99.60 1.37
C GLU A 599 -4.78 98.96 0.03
N CYS A 600 -4.89 99.77 -1.04
CA CYS A 600 -5.09 99.27 -2.40
C CYS A 600 -3.85 98.50 -2.91
N MET A 601 -2.63 98.95 -2.59
CA MET A 601 -1.39 98.22 -2.88
C MET A 601 -1.26 96.92 -2.06
N LEU A 602 -1.72 96.90 -0.81
CA LEU A 602 -1.76 95.68 0.02
C LEU A 602 -2.82 94.69 -0.47
N ALA A 603 -3.97 95.16 -0.95
CA ALA A 603 -4.99 94.32 -1.58
C ALA A 603 -4.49 93.76 -2.93
N SER A 604 -3.78 94.55 -3.72
CA SER A 604 -3.11 94.11 -4.95
C SER A 604 -2.02 93.08 -4.67
N ALA A 605 -1.17 93.31 -3.67
CA ALA A 605 -0.11 92.38 -3.29
C ALA A 605 -0.67 91.07 -2.71
N ARG A 606 -1.80 91.10 -1.98
CA ARG A 606 -2.51 89.89 -1.53
C ARG A 606 -3.13 89.13 -2.70
N SER A 607 -3.73 89.83 -3.66
CA SER A 607 -4.22 89.22 -4.91
C SER A 607 -3.09 88.58 -5.73
N ASP A 608 -1.91 89.20 -5.78
CA ASP A 608 -0.73 88.63 -6.46
C ASP A 608 -0.12 87.46 -5.69
N VAL A 609 -0.15 87.46 -4.35
CA VAL A 609 0.24 86.30 -3.54
C VAL A 609 -0.75 85.15 -3.75
N ASP A 610 -2.06 85.40 -3.78
CA ASP A 610 -3.06 84.36 -4.04
C ASP A 610 -2.98 83.84 -5.48
N ARG A 611 -2.60 84.70 -6.43
CA ARG A 611 -2.34 84.34 -7.83
C ARG A 611 -1.09 83.48 -7.95
N LEU A 612 0.02 83.88 -7.34
CA LEU A 612 1.28 83.12 -7.33
C LEU A 612 1.15 81.81 -6.54
N THR A 613 0.32 81.77 -5.50
CA THR A 613 0.05 80.55 -4.73
C THR A 613 -0.81 79.58 -5.54
N ARG A 614 -1.78 80.08 -6.32
CA ARG A 614 -2.52 79.26 -7.29
C ARG A 614 -1.64 78.80 -8.45
N GLU A 615 -0.77 79.64 -8.98
CA GLU A 615 0.21 79.29 -10.01
C GLU A 615 1.23 78.25 -9.51
N LEU A 616 1.63 78.31 -8.23
CA LEU A 616 2.49 77.30 -7.58
C LEU A 616 1.77 75.97 -7.38
N LEU A 617 0.48 75.99 -7.01
CA LEU A 617 -0.35 74.80 -6.87
C LEU A 617 -0.62 74.14 -8.21
N THR A 618 -0.93 74.92 -9.26
CA THR A 618 -1.08 74.39 -10.62
C THR A 618 0.25 73.89 -11.18
N ALA A 619 1.36 74.56 -10.89
CA ALA A 619 2.69 74.07 -11.28
C ALA A 619 3.08 72.79 -10.52
N GLN A 620 2.70 72.64 -9.24
CA GLN A 620 2.91 71.40 -8.48
C GLN A 620 2.02 70.25 -8.98
N GLU A 621 0.77 70.53 -9.34
CA GLU A 621 -0.13 69.55 -9.96
C GLU A 621 0.32 69.17 -11.37
N GLU A 622 0.85 70.11 -12.15
CA GLU A 622 1.45 69.84 -13.46
C GLU A 622 2.77 69.08 -13.35
N LEU A 623 3.60 69.34 -12.33
CA LEU A 623 4.82 68.59 -12.06
C LEU A 623 4.51 67.17 -11.56
N ALA A 624 3.47 67.00 -10.74
CA ALA A 624 2.97 65.70 -10.30
C ALA A 624 2.31 64.92 -11.46
N ALA A 625 1.59 65.59 -12.34
CA ALA A 625 1.04 65.00 -13.55
C ALA A 625 2.13 64.66 -14.58
N GLN A 626 3.21 65.45 -14.70
CA GLN A 626 4.39 65.12 -15.50
C GLN A 626 5.18 63.96 -14.87
N ALA A 627 5.33 63.92 -13.56
CA ALA A 627 5.95 62.80 -12.86
C ALA A 627 5.15 61.50 -13.07
N GLY A 628 3.83 61.55 -12.95
CA GLY A 628 2.96 60.40 -13.23
C GLY A 628 2.93 59.99 -14.71
N ARG A 629 3.06 60.93 -15.66
CA ARG A 629 3.23 60.62 -17.09
C ARG A 629 4.59 59.99 -17.36
N LEU A 630 5.66 60.51 -16.78
CA LEU A 630 7.01 59.96 -16.90
C LEU A 630 7.13 58.60 -16.23
N GLU A 631 6.44 58.37 -15.11
CA GLU A 631 6.40 57.07 -14.43
C GLU A 631 5.57 56.04 -15.23
N GLY A 632 4.48 56.50 -15.86
CA GLY A 632 3.71 55.71 -16.83
C GLY A 632 4.49 55.41 -18.12
N ASP A 633 5.27 56.37 -18.62
CA ASP A 633 6.10 56.20 -19.81
C ASP A 633 7.33 55.35 -19.49
N VAL A 634 7.93 55.46 -18.30
CA VAL A 634 8.97 54.56 -17.82
C VAL A 634 8.41 53.14 -17.70
N SER A 635 7.21 52.97 -17.14
CA SER A 635 6.56 51.64 -17.03
C SER A 635 6.21 51.04 -18.40
N ARG A 636 5.80 51.88 -19.37
CA ARG A 636 5.54 51.48 -20.75
C ARG A 636 6.83 51.18 -21.52
N LEU A 637 7.90 51.92 -21.26
CA LEU A 637 9.21 51.70 -21.88
C LEU A 637 9.92 50.50 -21.27
N THR A 638 9.75 50.21 -19.98
CA THR A 638 10.25 48.97 -19.37
C THR A 638 9.49 47.76 -19.88
N THR A 639 8.16 47.81 -19.97
CA THR A 639 7.40 46.71 -20.61
C THR A 639 7.69 46.58 -22.12
N ALA A 640 7.93 47.68 -22.84
CA ALA A 640 8.36 47.63 -24.24
C ALA A 640 9.79 47.08 -24.39
N LEU A 641 10.70 47.43 -23.48
CA LEU A 641 12.07 46.93 -23.45
C LEU A 641 12.11 45.45 -23.10
N GLU A 642 11.33 44.98 -22.13
CA GLU A 642 11.18 43.56 -21.80
C GLU A 642 10.55 42.77 -22.96
N ASN A 643 9.57 43.37 -23.66
CA ASN A 643 8.99 42.74 -24.84
C ASN A 643 9.96 42.70 -26.02
N GLU A 644 10.80 43.71 -26.20
CA GLU A 644 11.89 43.70 -27.20
C GLU A 644 13.05 42.78 -26.79
N GLN A 645 13.33 42.61 -25.49
CA GLN A 645 14.29 41.61 -25.00
C GLN A 645 13.76 40.20 -25.24
N ARG A 646 12.49 39.91 -24.91
CA ARG A 646 11.85 38.63 -25.25
C ARG A 646 11.75 38.41 -26.76
N ARG A 647 11.54 39.46 -27.54
CA ARG A 647 11.56 39.38 -29.01
C ARG A 647 12.98 39.15 -29.51
N GLY A 648 13.98 39.77 -28.91
CA GLY A 648 15.40 39.57 -29.17
C GLY A 648 15.82 38.12 -28.89
N GLU A 649 15.45 37.58 -27.73
CA GLU A 649 15.70 36.18 -27.36
C GLU A 649 14.97 35.20 -28.30
N ARG A 650 13.73 35.51 -28.72
CA ARG A 650 13.04 34.72 -29.76
C ARG A 650 13.73 34.79 -31.10
N LEU A 651 14.21 35.96 -31.52
CA LEU A 651 14.94 36.11 -32.77
C LEU A 651 16.35 35.50 -32.69
N GLU A 652 16.99 35.48 -31.53
CA GLU A 652 18.27 34.79 -31.31
C GLU A 652 18.10 33.27 -31.31
N THR A 653 17.02 32.76 -30.72
CA THR A 653 16.68 31.33 -30.80
C THR A 653 16.23 30.91 -32.19
N GLU A 654 15.44 31.73 -32.89
CA GLU A 654 15.11 31.52 -34.32
C GLU A 654 16.35 31.62 -35.22
N ARG A 655 17.28 32.54 -34.93
CA ARG A 655 18.55 32.67 -35.64
C ARG A 655 19.46 31.47 -35.36
N ALA A 656 19.55 31.01 -34.12
CA ALA A 656 20.30 29.81 -33.75
C ALA A 656 19.69 28.56 -34.42
N GLY A 657 18.36 28.47 -34.45
CA GLY A 657 17.63 27.44 -35.19
C GLY A 657 17.87 27.50 -36.69
N ALA A 658 17.85 28.69 -37.29
CA ALA A 658 18.14 28.88 -38.71
C ALA A 658 19.62 28.58 -39.04
N ILE A 659 20.56 28.89 -38.15
CA ILE A 659 21.98 28.50 -38.29
C ILE A 659 22.11 26.98 -38.22
N ALA A 660 21.46 26.31 -37.26
CA ALA A 660 21.46 24.86 -37.18
C ALA A 660 20.84 24.20 -38.43
N LEU A 661 19.78 24.79 -38.97
CA LEU A 661 19.12 24.31 -40.20
C LEU A 661 19.99 24.55 -41.43
N VAL A 662 20.75 25.65 -41.47
CA VAL A 662 21.75 25.89 -42.52
C VAL A 662 22.92 24.94 -42.37
N GLU A 663 23.40 24.64 -41.16
CA GLU A 663 24.46 23.64 -40.92
C GLU A 663 23.98 22.22 -41.29
N GLU A 664 22.71 21.89 -41.02
CA GLU A 664 22.09 20.62 -41.43
C GLU A 664 22.00 20.54 -42.96
N VAL A 665 21.51 21.59 -43.63
CA VAL A 665 21.46 21.65 -45.09
C VAL A 665 22.86 21.66 -45.70
N GLU A 666 23.84 22.33 -45.10
CA GLU A 666 25.25 22.28 -45.53
C GLU A 666 25.83 20.87 -45.35
N GLY A 667 25.46 20.18 -44.27
CA GLY A 667 25.78 18.76 -44.05
C GLY A 667 25.17 17.87 -45.13
N GLU A 668 23.87 18.01 -45.41
CA GLU A 668 23.18 17.29 -46.49
C GLU A 668 23.78 17.63 -47.86
N LEU A 669 24.21 18.87 -48.09
CA LEU A 669 24.80 19.30 -49.35
C LEU A 669 26.22 18.76 -49.51
N LEU A 670 26.98 18.61 -48.43
CA LEU A 670 28.24 17.89 -48.41
C LEU A 670 28.04 16.39 -48.63
N GLU A 671 26.99 15.78 -48.07
CA GLU A 671 26.63 14.38 -48.34
C GLU A 671 26.20 14.17 -49.79
N VAL A 672 25.41 15.09 -50.36
CA VAL A 672 25.03 15.08 -51.79
C VAL A 672 26.24 15.35 -52.67
N GLN A 673 27.18 16.20 -52.28
CA GLN A 673 28.44 16.38 -53.01
C GLN A 673 29.31 15.13 -52.95
N ALA A 674 29.43 14.48 -51.79
CA ALA A 674 30.14 13.21 -51.66
C ALA A 674 29.47 12.11 -52.49
N ALA A 675 28.13 12.02 -52.45
CA ALA A 675 27.35 11.10 -53.27
C ALA A 675 27.55 11.39 -54.76
N LYS A 676 27.55 12.67 -55.14
CA LYS A 676 27.83 13.11 -56.51
C LYS A 676 29.26 12.78 -56.93
N GLU A 677 30.27 12.95 -56.07
CA GLU A 677 31.65 12.55 -56.36
C GLU A 677 31.75 11.03 -56.52
N THR A 678 31.05 10.24 -55.70
CA THR A 678 30.97 8.79 -55.89
C THR A 678 30.26 8.42 -57.18
N ASP A 679 29.19 9.12 -57.55
CA ASP A 679 28.48 8.92 -58.81
C ASP A 679 29.34 9.37 -59.99
N GLU A 680 30.10 10.46 -59.88
CA GLU A 680 31.03 10.92 -60.91
C GLU A 680 32.20 9.95 -61.09
N LEU A 681 32.72 9.37 -60.00
CA LEU A 681 33.69 8.27 -60.06
C LEU A 681 33.09 7.01 -60.67
N THR A 682 31.83 6.72 -60.36
CA THR A 682 31.11 5.57 -60.94
C THR A 682 30.81 5.80 -62.41
N ILE A 683 30.46 7.03 -62.82
CA ILE A 683 30.25 7.44 -64.20
C ILE A 683 31.59 7.48 -64.95
N GLN A 684 32.69 7.90 -64.32
CA GLN A 684 34.02 7.81 -64.91
C GLN A 684 34.44 6.35 -65.06
N GLY A 685 34.21 5.51 -64.06
CA GLY A 685 34.41 4.07 -64.13
C GLY A 685 33.53 3.41 -65.20
N LEU A 686 32.29 3.85 -65.38
CA LEU A 686 31.41 3.41 -66.46
C LEU A 686 31.84 3.96 -67.81
N LYS A 687 32.35 5.19 -67.90
CA LYS A 687 32.92 5.76 -69.13
C LYS A 687 34.21 5.05 -69.52
N GLU A 688 35.05 4.68 -68.55
CA GLU A 688 36.22 3.84 -68.75
C GLU A 688 35.82 2.41 -69.10
N ALA A 689 34.82 1.83 -68.46
CA ALA A 689 34.29 0.52 -68.82
C ALA A 689 33.63 0.53 -70.20
N VAL A 690 32.93 1.60 -70.58
CA VAL A 690 32.36 1.79 -71.91
C VAL A 690 33.44 2.13 -72.93
N SER A 691 34.50 2.85 -72.57
CA SER A 691 35.63 3.08 -73.48
C SER A 691 36.46 1.81 -73.66
N GLN A 692 36.62 0.98 -72.61
CA GLN A 692 37.19 -0.36 -72.65
C GLN A 692 36.29 -1.32 -73.42
N LEU A 693 34.98 -1.24 -73.25
CA LEU A 693 34.02 -2.02 -74.03
C LEU A 693 34.04 -1.55 -75.47
N ARG A 694 34.18 -0.25 -75.74
CA ARG A 694 34.28 0.32 -77.09
C ARG A 694 35.62 0.00 -77.72
N THR A 695 36.73 -0.05 -76.98
CA THR A 695 38.02 -0.51 -77.51
C THR A 695 38.03 -2.03 -77.66
N ALA A 696 37.37 -2.79 -76.79
CA ALA A 696 37.14 -4.22 -76.96
C ALA A 696 36.18 -4.51 -78.12
N GLN A 697 35.16 -3.68 -78.33
CA GLN A 697 34.23 -3.73 -79.45
C GLN A 697 34.88 -3.23 -80.72
N MET A 698 35.76 -2.23 -80.69
CA MET A 698 36.56 -1.81 -81.84
C MET A 698 37.69 -2.79 -82.11
N ALA A 699 38.17 -3.56 -81.12
CA ALA A 699 39.10 -4.67 -81.32
C ALA A 699 38.38 -5.93 -81.79
N SER A 700 37.12 -6.15 -81.39
CA SER A 700 36.27 -7.23 -81.89
C SER A 700 35.66 -6.89 -83.25
N LEU A 701 35.38 -5.60 -83.50
CA LEU A 701 35.01 -5.02 -84.79
C LEU A 701 36.23 -4.95 -85.69
N ALA A 702 37.43 -4.58 -85.24
CA ALA A 702 38.66 -4.72 -86.05
C ALA A 702 38.95 -6.20 -86.34
N LYS A 703 38.66 -7.14 -85.42
CA LYS A 703 38.68 -8.58 -85.70
C LYS A 703 37.52 -9.05 -86.58
N LEU A 704 36.43 -8.30 -86.67
CA LEU A 704 35.30 -8.57 -87.57
C LEU A 704 35.48 -7.84 -88.91
N GLU A 705 36.25 -6.76 -88.97
CA GLU A 705 36.61 -5.91 -90.11
C GLU A 705 37.83 -6.53 -90.81
N ASP A 706 38.79 -7.10 -90.09
CA ASP A 706 39.72 -8.13 -90.62
C ASP A 706 38.97 -9.36 -91.17
N LYS A 707 37.73 -9.61 -90.72
CA LYS A 707 36.83 -10.65 -91.28
C LYS A 707 35.82 -10.12 -92.31
N LEU A 708 35.58 -8.80 -92.42
CA LEU A 708 34.56 -8.15 -93.26
C LEU A 708 35.15 -7.32 -94.40
N GLU A 709 36.43 -6.98 -94.37
CA GLU A 709 37.21 -6.59 -95.56
C GLU A 709 37.38 -7.77 -96.54
N SER A 710 36.84 -8.95 -96.19
CA SER A 710 36.58 -10.09 -97.10
C SER A 710 35.21 -10.06 -97.82
N ALA A 711 34.34 -9.08 -97.59
CA ALA A 711 33.04 -9.03 -98.28
C ALA A 711 32.43 -7.62 -98.37
N HIS A 712 32.82 -6.91 -99.43
CA HIS A 712 31.99 -6.11 -100.33
C HIS A 712 30.83 -5.21 -99.80
N SER A 713 30.99 -3.92 -100.13
CA SER A 713 30.11 -3.18 -101.07
C SER A 713 28.73 -2.69 -100.60
N SER A 714 28.66 -1.36 -100.36
CA SER A 714 27.64 -0.45 -100.94
C SER A 714 26.23 -0.43 -100.29
N PRO A 715 25.29 0.49 -100.65
CA PRO A 715 25.25 1.90 -100.21
C PRO A 715 23.84 2.42 -99.78
N VAL A 716 23.76 3.50 -98.97
CA VAL A 716 22.79 4.66 -99.11
C VAL A 716 21.26 4.37 -98.87
N PRO A 717 20.25 5.30 -98.73
CA PRO A 717 20.10 6.69 -98.20
C PRO A 717 18.88 6.97 -97.24
N LYS A 718 18.93 8.15 -96.56
CA LYS A 718 17.92 9.25 -96.39
C LYS A 718 16.44 9.06 -95.95
N ARG A 719 16.01 10.10 -95.19
CA ARG A 719 14.64 10.68 -94.89
C ARG A 719 13.92 10.05 -93.68
N ARG A 720 13.18 10.75 -92.81
CA ARG A 720 12.42 12.03 -92.85
C ARG A 720 12.11 12.40 -91.38
N ALA A 721 12.55 13.53 -90.84
CA ALA A 721 11.73 14.72 -90.50
C ALA A 721 10.31 14.50 -89.94
N SER A 722 10.08 14.82 -88.66
CA SER A 722 9.11 15.84 -88.18
C SER A 722 9.10 15.85 -86.63
N ARG A 723 9.56 16.90 -85.93
CA ARG A 723 8.94 18.20 -85.63
C ARG A 723 7.78 18.13 -84.62
N ILE A 724 7.82 19.09 -83.68
CA ILE A 724 6.77 19.65 -82.79
C ILE A 724 6.85 19.12 -81.34
N ALA A 725 6.81 19.93 -80.28
CA ALA A 725 7.04 21.35 -80.04
C ALA A 725 6.96 21.58 -78.51
N THR A 726 7.79 22.50 -78.02
CA THR A 726 7.49 23.57 -77.05
C THR A 726 6.42 23.37 -75.95
N ARG A 727 6.79 23.66 -74.70
CA ARG A 727 6.43 24.88 -73.94
C ARG A 727 6.97 24.75 -72.51
N SER A 728 7.81 25.69 -72.06
CA SER A 728 7.43 26.87 -71.24
C SER A 728 7.26 26.48 -69.77
N ALA A 729 7.93 27.09 -68.80
CA ALA A 729 8.76 28.29 -68.75
C ALA A 729 9.84 28.11 -67.69
#